data_AF-A0A8S1BW03-F1
#
_entry.id   AF-A0A8S1BW03-F1
#
_cell.length_a   1.000
_cell.length_b   1.000
_cell.length_c   1.000
_cell.angle_alpha   90.00
_cell.angle_beta   90.00
_cell.angle_gamma   90.00
#
_symmetry.space_group_name_H-M   'P 1'
#
loop_
_entity.id
_entity.type
_entity.pdbx_description
1 polymer ?
#
loop_
_entity_poly.entity_id
_entity_poly.type
_entity_poly.pdbx_seq_one_letter_code
_entity_poly.pdbx_strand_id
1 'polypeptide(L)'
;MGTTPGGVPNKPTLEIRLLDEGEGLGVGVELEWSKPSNPHGELLGYRLRYGARQDDQHEGGQPMLYTDEDIVGAHTLQHRVQGLEHGTMYEFRLAGVTAAGVGQEAVERLPTPEGAPAGPPTNLSVDFQTPDVVALTWSPPMANLRRGRVLRYTAQLYKVEDHSAPVGERNVTLPKAVFVGLEENTEYSFQVRAFTVRGAGPPSEKLLVKTDRDAVRAPLSVNALATSDASVEVWWEPVPSRNKVIGYQVFYTMTAVEDLDEWQHKSVPVTESAELTNLEKFAQYAVAVAARTRTGLGKLSEKVTVKVKPEDVPLNLRAHDVSTHSMTLSWSPPIRLNPQNYRVSYDASKEFVDSQGITQVQLVPRRSILLESSARSHTINELSPFTTYNVNLSAIPADGAYRPPIRITVTTQMAAPQPMVKPDFYGVVSGEEIQVILPQASEEYGPISHYFLIVVPDDPENAYKHPDQFLTDEVIGNSMKPSEFRPYAPYVAAKFPQRNIPYTFHLGNSAAYDGFVNKPLERGKKYRIFVRAVVDTPQKHLYTSSPFSEPLALDMREVPPGEPPRRPNPNVPAETSADVSVNRSLEEAGLLWIIGPVVAAAFLSLCLLSLLLMRRRRQPSKQHDQSAASRPLMASNSEHNSAPVAPCSMNGAREAQSNGQQPCPPTPNDPVQLRRLHFKTAAMAAHPPVPMAQIAQHIESLRSEDNVRFSQEYESIEPGQQFTWDHSSLEVNKPKNRYANVIAYDHSRVVLQLENGEQGSDYINANFCDGYRKHNAYIATQGPLHETFGDFWRMVWEQKSASIVMMTRLEERARIKCDQYWPTRSTETYGPVTVNTIEVQELATYSIRTFHATRVGSSEKREVRQFQFTAWPDHGVPEHPAPFLVFLRRIKSLNPQGAGPIIVHCSAGVGRTGCFIVIDSMLERMKTEATIDIYGHVTCLRAQRNYMVQTEEQYIFIHEALLEAAVCGSTEVTARNLHTHLATISQLIPGDNLTKLQLEFKALSQTSFCGNSERFSSASLPINANKNRLMHVLPYENTRVCLSPIRGSDGSDYINASLVDGYRYRAAYVATQGPLPNTAADFWRMLWEYNSTIVVMLTKLKEMGREKCHQYWPSDRSVRYLNYVVDPLAEYNMPQYILREFKVTDSRDGQSRTVRQFQFIEWPEQGVPKSGEGFIEFIGQVHKTKEQFGQEGPITVHCSGGVGRTGVFITLSIVLERMQYEGMVDLLQTVRILRTQRPAMVQTEEQYEFCYRSALEYLGSFEYAA
;
A
#
# COMPACT_ATOMS: atom_id res chain seq x y z
N MET A 1 48.37 -59.22 -9.29
CA MET A 1 48.28 -57.90 -9.97
C MET A 1 46.84 -57.75 -10.44
N GLY A 2 46.19 -56.63 -10.16
CA GLY A 2 44.87 -56.33 -10.76
C GLY A 2 45.08 -55.46 -11.99
N THR A 3 44.72 -55.94 -13.18
CA THR A 3 44.71 -55.12 -14.39
C THR A 3 43.44 -54.27 -14.43
N THR A 4 43.60 -52.96 -14.53
CA THR A 4 42.49 -52.06 -14.83
C THR A 4 41.90 -52.37 -16.21
N PRO A 5 40.57 -52.31 -16.39
CA PRO A 5 39.97 -52.39 -17.72
C PRO A 5 40.43 -51.21 -18.58
N GLY A 6 40.53 -51.44 -19.90
CA GLY A 6 40.98 -50.43 -20.86
C GLY A 6 40.04 -49.23 -20.96
N GLY A 7 40.59 -48.08 -21.37
CA GLY A 7 39.80 -46.87 -21.61
C GLY A 7 38.92 -46.98 -22.86
N VAL A 8 37.86 -46.16 -22.90
CA VAL A 8 37.07 -45.91 -24.12
C VAL A 8 37.71 -44.78 -24.94
N PRO A 9 37.36 -44.61 -26.24
CA PRO A 9 37.90 -43.52 -27.06
C PRO A 9 37.67 -42.12 -26.49
N ASN A 10 38.63 -41.23 -26.73
CA ASN A 10 38.35 -39.80 -26.65
C ASN A 10 37.48 -39.32 -27.82
N LYS A 11 37.01 -38.06 -27.77
CA LYS A 11 36.09 -37.55 -28.80
C LYS A 11 36.77 -37.41 -30.18
N PRO A 12 36.06 -37.70 -31.29
CA PRO A 12 36.51 -37.31 -32.63
C PRO A 12 36.47 -35.79 -32.82
N THR A 13 37.03 -35.28 -33.93
CA THR A 13 36.69 -33.94 -34.45
C THR A 13 35.54 -34.10 -35.44
N LEU A 14 34.49 -33.28 -35.34
CA LEU A 14 33.30 -33.35 -36.19
C LEU A 14 33.13 -32.02 -36.94
N GLU A 15 32.90 -32.09 -38.25
CA GLU A 15 32.44 -31.00 -39.11
C GLU A 15 31.09 -31.37 -39.73
N ILE A 16 30.24 -30.37 -40.02
CA ILE A 16 28.94 -30.57 -40.66
C ILE A 16 28.75 -29.51 -41.74
N ARG A 17 28.31 -29.92 -42.94
CA ARG A 17 28.03 -29.04 -44.08
C ARG A 17 26.59 -29.27 -44.56
N LEU A 18 25.92 -28.19 -44.96
CA LEU A 18 24.62 -28.28 -45.64
C LEU A 18 24.82 -28.82 -47.06
N LEU A 19 23.91 -29.66 -47.53
CA LEU A 19 23.84 -30.10 -48.92
C LEU A 19 22.87 -29.22 -49.69
N ASP A 20 23.17 -28.93 -50.96
CA ASP A 20 22.30 -28.13 -51.84
C ASP A 20 20.92 -28.79 -52.05
N GLU A 21 19.88 -27.97 -52.15
CA GLU A 21 18.47 -28.39 -52.22
C GLU A 21 18.14 -29.13 -53.52
N GLY A 22 18.27 -30.46 -53.52
CA GLY A 22 17.67 -31.33 -54.52
C GLY A 22 16.15 -31.42 -54.35
N GLU A 23 15.40 -31.35 -55.44
CA GLU A 23 13.93 -31.26 -55.41
C GLU A 23 13.26 -32.41 -54.63
N GLY A 24 12.67 -32.09 -53.48
CA GLY A 24 11.68 -32.93 -52.79
C GLY A 24 12.12 -33.75 -51.57
N LEU A 25 13.40 -33.74 -51.17
CA LEU A 25 13.93 -34.61 -50.09
C LEU A 25 14.15 -33.94 -48.71
N GLY A 26 13.73 -32.69 -48.54
CA GLY A 26 13.94 -31.92 -47.29
C GLY A 26 15.37 -31.44 -47.11
N VAL A 27 15.69 -30.84 -45.96
CA VAL A 27 17.05 -30.33 -45.70
C VAL A 27 17.99 -31.50 -45.45
N GLY A 28 19.14 -31.49 -46.15
CA GLY A 28 20.18 -32.51 -46.04
C GLY A 28 21.49 -31.96 -45.49
N VAL A 29 22.24 -32.80 -44.79
CA VAL A 29 23.57 -32.49 -44.26
C VAL A 29 24.55 -33.62 -44.53
N GLU A 30 25.82 -33.25 -44.69
CA GLU A 30 26.96 -34.15 -44.74
C GLU A 30 27.84 -33.88 -43.51
N LEU A 31 28.09 -34.93 -42.74
CA LEU A 31 28.95 -34.93 -41.57
C LEU A 31 30.30 -35.53 -41.97
N GLU A 32 31.41 -34.86 -41.65
CA GLU A 32 32.78 -35.36 -41.83
C GLU A 32 33.48 -35.38 -40.47
N TRP A 33 34.36 -36.36 -40.22
CA TRP A 33 35.05 -36.44 -38.93
C TRP A 33 36.45 -37.05 -38.98
N SER A 34 37.26 -36.71 -37.98
CA SER A 34 38.57 -37.31 -37.73
C SER A 34 38.46 -38.55 -36.81
N LYS A 35 39.46 -39.43 -36.85
CA LYS A 35 39.56 -40.53 -35.88
C LYS A 35 39.85 -39.98 -34.47
N PRO A 36 39.31 -40.61 -33.40
CA PRO A 36 39.75 -40.33 -32.03
C PRO A 36 41.27 -40.36 -31.91
N SER A 37 41.87 -39.30 -31.37
CA SER A 37 43.34 -39.21 -31.28
C SER A 37 43.95 -40.18 -30.26
N ASN A 38 43.14 -40.68 -29.31
CA ASN A 38 43.44 -41.81 -28.45
C ASN A 38 42.21 -42.74 -28.39
N PRO A 39 42.16 -43.80 -29.22
CA PRO A 39 41.03 -44.74 -29.21
C PRO A 39 41.06 -45.72 -28.03
N HIS A 40 42.19 -45.88 -27.35
CA HIS A 40 42.41 -46.78 -26.21
C HIS A 40 42.08 -48.28 -26.43
N GLY A 41 41.84 -48.68 -27.68
CA GLY A 41 41.63 -50.06 -28.14
C GLY A 41 41.48 -50.10 -29.67
N GLU A 42 41.10 -51.25 -30.21
CA GLU A 42 40.69 -51.34 -31.62
C GLU A 42 39.32 -50.65 -31.80
N LEU A 43 39.29 -49.65 -32.69
CA LEU A 43 38.07 -48.95 -33.08
C LEU A 43 37.25 -49.86 -33.99
N LEU A 44 35.96 -50.03 -33.67
CA LEU A 44 35.02 -50.88 -34.42
C LEU A 44 34.14 -50.05 -35.37
N GLY A 45 33.89 -48.79 -35.01
CA GLY A 45 33.03 -47.88 -35.74
C GLY A 45 32.75 -46.60 -34.93
N TYR A 46 31.62 -45.95 -35.24
CA TYR A 46 31.15 -44.74 -34.58
C TYR A 46 29.64 -44.86 -34.28
N ARG A 47 29.15 -44.12 -33.29
CA ARG A 47 27.72 -43.89 -33.08
C ARG A 47 27.42 -42.42 -33.31
N LEU A 48 26.51 -42.14 -34.24
CA LEU A 48 25.93 -40.82 -34.47
C LEU A 48 24.57 -40.75 -33.78
N ARG A 49 24.25 -39.62 -33.14
CA ARG A 49 22.92 -39.33 -32.58
C ARG A 49 22.52 -37.91 -32.96
N TYR A 50 21.34 -37.70 -33.53
CA TYR A 50 20.88 -36.36 -33.92
C TYR A 50 19.40 -36.11 -33.62
N GLY A 51 19.06 -34.88 -33.25
CA GLY A 51 17.70 -34.51 -32.87
C GLY A 51 17.37 -33.05 -33.12
N ALA A 52 16.10 -32.79 -33.40
CA ALA A 52 15.55 -31.44 -33.48
C ALA A 52 15.52 -30.82 -32.08
N ARG A 53 16.19 -29.69 -31.92
CA ARG A 53 16.18 -28.90 -30.70
C ARG A 53 15.01 -27.92 -30.77
N GLN A 54 13.99 -28.17 -29.96
CA GLN A 54 12.97 -27.16 -29.67
C GLN A 54 13.56 -26.08 -28.76
N ASP A 55 13.90 -24.94 -29.34
CA ASP A 55 14.08 -23.70 -28.58
C ASP A 55 12.70 -23.03 -28.44
N ASP A 56 12.04 -23.18 -27.28
CA ASP A 56 11.36 -22.06 -26.56
C ASP A 56 10.52 -22.51 -25.33
N GLN A 57 10.89 -21.96 -24.17
CA GLN A 57 10.00 -21.41 -23.14
C GLN A 57 8.89 -22.28 -22.52
N HIS A 58 8.90 -23.61 -22.67
CA HIS A 58 7.91 -24.50 -22.02
C HIS A 58 8.47 -25.17 -20.76
N GLU A 59 7.74 -25.00 -19.65
CA GLU A 59 7.92 -25.79 -18.44
C GLU A 59 7.48 -27.24 -18.69
N GLY A 60 8.29 -28.21 -18.27
CA GLY A 60 8.07 -29.63 -18.52
C GLY A 60 9.14 -30.23 -19.44
N GLY A 61 10.31 -30.53 -18.87
CA GLY A 61 11.45 -31.06 -19.60
C GLY A 61 11.24 -32.48 -20.15
N GLN A 62 10.66 -32.59 -21.35
CA GLN A 62 10.72 -33.83 -22.13
C GLN A 62 12.16 -34.04 -22.64
N PRO A 63 12.70 -35.27 -22.61
CA PRO A 63 14.01 -35.56 -23.18
C PRO A 63 13.96 -35.41 -24.71
N MET A 64 14.98 -34.79 -25.30
CA MET A 64 15.14 -34.73 -26.76
C MET A 64 15.13 -36.14 -27.34
N LEU A 65 14.24 -36.41 -28.29
CA LEU A 65 14.34 -37.60 -29.13
C LEU A 65 15.53 -37.42 -30.07
N TYR A 66 16.55 -38.26 -29.88
CA TYR A 66 17.61 -38.46 -30.84
C TYR A 66 17.26 -39.64 -31.74
N THR A 67 17.61 -39.53 -33.01
CA THR A 67 17.78 -40.68 -33.92
C THR A 67 19.21 -41.18 -33.73
N ASP A 68 19.35 -42.43 -33.26
CA ASP A 68 20.63 -43.11 -33.07
C ASP A 68 20.97 -43.95 -34.30
N GLU A 69 22.17 -43.76 -34.87
CA GLU A 69 22.69 -44.51 -36.02
C GLU A 69 24.11 -45.03 -35.74
N ASP A 70 24.28 -46.36 -35.75
CA ASP A 70 25.58 -47.03 -35.58
C ASP A 70 26.29 -47.21 -36.93
N ILE A 71 27.44 -46.54 -37.07
CA ILE A 71 28.24 -46.45 -38.29
C ILE A 71 29.40 -47.44 -38.19
N VAL A 72 29.23 -48.61 -38.82
CA VAL A 72 30.20 -49.72 -38.78
C VAL A 72 31.47 -49.39 -39.57
N GLY A 73 32.62 -49.76 -39.01
CA GLY A 73 33.93 -49.72 -39.68
C GLY A 73 34.75 -48.47 -39.36
N ALA A 74 35.92 -48.67 -38.74
CA ALA A 74 36.85 -47.61 -38.35
C ALA A 74 37.48 -46.80 -39.51
N HIS A 75 37.09 -47.05 -40.76
CA HIS A 75 37.53 -46.31 -41.94
C HIS A 75 36.46 -45.34 -42.48
N THR A 76 35.22 -45.44 -41.98
CA THR A 76 34.13 -44.51 -42.31
C THR A 76 34.36 -43.21 -41.55
N LEU A 77 34.56 -42.12 -42.30
CA LEU A 77 34.86 -40.77 -41.79
C LEU A 77 33.89 -39.69 -42.30
N GLN A 78 32.81 -40.12 -42.99
CA GLN A 78 31.78 -39.26 -43.53
C GLN A 78 30.43 -39.97 -43.52
N HIS A 79 29.32 -39.22 -43.36
CA HIS A 79 27.95 -39.73 -43.40
C HIS A 79 26.96 -38.65 -43.85
N ARG A 80 25.78 -39.04 -44.33
CA ARG A 80 24.75 -38.11 -44.80
C ARG A 80 23.42 -38.36 -44.10
N VAL A 81 22.81 -37.27 -43.63
CA VAL A 81 21.47 -37.26 -43.03
C VAL A 81 20.56 -36.39 -43.90
N GLN A 82 19.31 -36.81 -44.11
CA GLN A 82 18.32 -36.16 -44.97
C GLN A 82 16.97 -36.05 -44.27
N GLY A 83 16.05 -35.24 -44.82
CA GLY A 83 14.70 -35.08 -44.27
C GLY A 83 14.60 -34.19 -43.03
N LEU A 84 15.59 -33.32 -42.78
CA LEU A 84 15.54 -32.37 -41.67
C LEU A 84 14.52 -31.25 -41.94
N GLU A 85 13.90 -30.74 -40.88
CA GLU A 85 12.94 -29.63 -40.93
C GLU A 85 13.60 -28.30 -41.31
N HIS A 86 12.83 -27.35 -41.86
CA HIS A 86 13.30 -25.99 -42.21
C HIS A 86 13.11 -25.00 -41.05
N GLY A 87 14.16 -24.24 -40.73
CA GLY A 87 14.16 -23.24 -39.66
C GLY A 87 14.28 -23.84 -38.25
N THR A 88 14.56 -25.14 -38.15
CA THR A 88 14.77 -25.88 -36.90
C THR A 88 16.27 -26.01 -36.60
N MET A 89 16.67 -25.81 -35.34
CA MET A 89 18.04 -26.06 -34.87
C MET A 89 18.22 -27.56 -34.63
N TYR A 90 19.29 -28.17 -35.15
CA TYR A 90 19.63 -29.56 -34.89
C TYR A 90 20.93 -29.69 -34.08
N GLU A 91 20.95 -30.62 -33.13
CA GLU A 91 22.16 -31.02 -32.40
C GLU A 91 22.58 -32.43 -32.85
N PHE A 92 23.84 -32.59 -33.24
CA PHE A 92 24.45 -33.82 -33.72
C PHE A 92 25.56 -34.24 -32.76
N ARG A 93 25.63 -35.54 -32.45
CA ARG A 93 26.54 -36.12 -31.44
C ARG A 93 27.25 -37.33 -32.01
N LEU A 94 28.58 -37.34 -32.05
CA LEU A 94 29.37 -38.44 -32.62
C LEU A 94 30.40 -38.97 -31.61
N ALA A 95 30.40 -40.28 -31.34
CA ALA A 95 31.42 -40.95 -30.53
C ALA A 95 32.04 -42.13 -31.29
N GLY A 96 33.32 -42.40 -31.06
CA GLY A 96 33.98 -43.63 -31.51
C GLY A 96 33.62 -44.82 -30.61
N VAL A 97 33.56 -46.04 -31.17
CA VAL A 97 33.17 -47.26 -30.45
C VAL A 97 34.29 -48.30 -30.50
N THR A 98 34.64 -48.91 -29.35
CA THR A 98 35.60 -50.02 -29.24
C THR A 98 34.98 -51.20 -28.48
N ALA A 99 35.71 -52.30 -28.37
CA ALA A 99 35.32 -53.43 -27.51
C ALA A 99 35.21 -53.07 -26.00
N ALA A 100 35.69 -51.90 -25.57
CA ALA A 100 35.50 -51.39 -24.20
C ALA A 100 34.21 -50.57 -24.03
N GLY A 101 33.54 -50.20 -25.11
CA GLY A 101 32.30 -49.41 -25.12
C GLY A 101 32.34 -48.19 -26.03
N VAL A 102 31.35 -47.32 -25.88
CA VAL A 102 31.26 -46.04 -26.60
C VAL A 102 32.12 -44.99 -25.90
N GLY A 103 32.90 -44.25 -26.69
CA GLY A 103 33.78 -43.16 -26.24
C GLY A 103 33.05 -41.85 -25.98
N GLN A 104 33.85 -40.79 -25.82
CA GLN A 104 33.33 -39.44 -25.60
C GLN A 104 32.65 -38.87 -26.87
N GLU A 105 31.53 -38.17 -26.69
CA GLU A 105 30.80 -37.53 -27.79
C GLU A 105 31.44 -36.18 -28.16
N ALA A 106 31.74 -36.00 -29.45
CA ALA A 106 31.80 -34.68 -30.09
C ALA A 106 30.36 -34.20 -30.31
N VAL A 107 30.08 -32.92 -30.11
CA VAL A 107 28.72 -32.34 -30.24
C VAL A 107 28.79 -31.08 -31.06
N GLU A 108 28.07 -31.05 -32.18
CA GLU A 108 27.97 -29.89 -33.07
C GLU A 108 26.51 -29.50 -33.30
N ARG A 109 26.28 -28.24 -33.68
CA ARG A 109 24.93 -27.67 -33.85
C ARG A 109 24.79 -26.92 -35.16
N LEU A 110 23.69 -27.14 -35.85
CA LEU A 110 23.43 -26.55 -37.16
C LEU A 110 21.99 -26.00 -37.24
N PRO A 111 21.80 -24.69 -37.51
CA PRO A 111 20.51 -24.17 -37.93
C PRO A 111 20.23 -24.55 -39.39
N THR A 112 19.06 -25.10 -39.65
CA THR A 112 18.59 -25.40 -41.02
C THR A 112 18.06 -24.14 -41.71
N PRO A 113 18.09 -24.04 -43.06
CA PRO A 113 17.62 -22.85 -43.77
C PRO A 113 16.12 -22.58 -43.56
N GLU A 114 15.78 -21.33 -43.23
CA GLU A 114 14.39 -20.87 -43.21
C GLU A 114 13.77 -20.84 -44.63
N GLY A 115 12.48 -21.14 -44.69
CA GLY A 115 11.58 -21.02 -45.83
C GLY A 115 10.50 -19.95 -45.62
N ALA A 116 9.61 -19.78 -46.59
CA ALA A 116 8.35 -19.05 -46.39
C ALA A 116 7.32 -19.96 -45.69
N PRO A 117 6.35 -19.43 -44.92
CA PRO A 117 5.33 -20.27 -44.28
C PRO A 117 4.52 -21.05 -45.31
N ALA A 118 4.46 -22.37 -45.14
CA ALA A 118 3.67 -23.26 -45.99
C ALA A 118 2.18 -23.27 -45.60
N GLY A 119 1.83 -22.77 -44.42
CA GLY A 119 0.47 -22.72 -43.89
C GLY A 119 0.02 -21.32 -43.47
N PRO A 120 -1.29 -21.05 -43.45
CA PRO A 120 -1.84 -19.76 -43.06
C PRO A 120 -1.92 -19.62 -41.52
N PRO A 121 -2.16 -18.40 -41.00
CA PRO A 121 -2.67 -18.20 -39.65
C PRO A 121 -3.98 -18.95 -39.43
N THR A 122 -4.21 -19.41 -38.20
CA THR A 122 -5.39 -20.21 -37.81
C THR A 122 -6.18 -19.51 -36.70
N ASN A 123 -7.33 -20.07 -36.28
CA ASN A 123 -8.13 -19.58 -35.16
C ASN A 123 -8.44 -18.06 -35.23
N LEU A 124 -8.82 -17.56 -36.41
CA LEU A 124 -9.24 -16.17 -36.56
C LEU A 124 -10.51 -15.94 -35.73
N SER A 125 -10.53 -14.89 -34.92
CA SER A 125 -11.72 -14.44 -34.19
C SER A 125 -11.84 -12.92 -34.23
N VAL A 126 -13.07 -12.42 -34.12
CA VAL A 126 -13.41 -10.99 -34.10
C VAL A 126 -14.16 -10.68 -32.82
N ASP A 127 -13.72 -9.65 -32.13
CA ASP A 127 -14.47 -9.00 -31.05
C ASP A 127 -14.86 -7.56 -31.43
N PHE A 128 -16.02 -7.11 -30.94
CA PHE A 128 -16.58 -5.79 -31.21
C PHE A 128 -16.40 -4.88 -29.98
N GLN A 129 -15.35 -4.07 -29.98
CA GLN A 129 -15.11 -3.09 -28.92
C GLN A 129 -16.18 -2.00 -28.92
N THR A 130 -16.63 -1.58 -30.12
CA THR A 130 -17.87 -0.80 -30.36
C THR A 130 -18.46 -1.25 -31.71
N PRO A 131 -19.72 -0.91 -32.09
CA PRO A 131 -20.33 -1.39 -33.33
C PRO A 131 -19.57 -1.00 -34.62
N ASP A 132 -18.70 0.01 -34.52
CA ASP A 132 -17.85 0.59 -35.54
C ASP A 132 -16.35 0.32 -35.33
N VAL A 133 -15.95 -0.45 -34.31
CA VAL A 133 -14.55 -0.85 -34.02
C VAL A 133 -14.43 -2.34 -33.72
N VAL A 134 -13.63 -3.03 -34.55
CA VAL A 134 -13.39 -4.48 -34.47
C VAL A 134 -11.94 -4.78 -34.15
N ALA A 135 -11.72 -5.64 -33.15
CA ALA A 135 -10.44 -6.29 -32.88
C ALA A 135 -10.42 -7.69 -33.50
N LEU A 136 -9.59 -7.90 -34.51
CA LEU A 136 -9.31 -9.20 -35.12
C LEU A 136 -8.11 -9.84 -34.41
N THR A 137 -8.23 -11.08 -33.95
CA THR A 137 -7.11 -11.88 -33.38
C THR A 137 -6.98 -13.22 -34.10
N TRP A 138 -5.81 -13.86 -33.99
CA TRP A 138 -5.53 -15.16 -34.60
C TRP A 138 -4.45 -15.95 -33.85
N SER A 139 -4.23 -17.19 -34.24
CA SER A 139 -3.06 -18.00 -33.90
C SER A 139 -2.02 -17.97 -35.04
N PRO A 140 -0.70 -18.05 -34.74
CA PRO A 140 0.32 -18.28 -35.75
C PRO A 140 0.07 -19.59 -36.53
N PRO A 141 0.62 -19.77 -37.73
CA PRO A 141 0.58 -21.05 -38.44
C PRO A 141 1.08 -22.22 -37.57
N MET A 142 0.61 -23.44 -37.85
CA MET A 142 1.10 -24.66 -37.17
C MET A 142 2.62 -24.79 -37.32
N ALA A 143 3.32 -25.27 -36.29
CA ALA A 143 4.79 -25.16 -36.18
C ALA A 143 5.53 -25.73 -37.41
N ASN A 144 5.20 -26.96 -37.81
CA ASN A 144 5.68 -27.65 -39.01
C ASN A 144 5.42 -26.91 -40.33
N LEU A 145 4.46 -25.96 -40.35
CA LEU A 145 4.11 -25.14 -41.50
C LEU A 145 4.68 -23.71 -41.43
N ARG A 146 5.32 -23.29 -40.33
CA ARG A 146 5.98 -21.97 -40.22
C ARG A 146 7.24 -21.89 -41.08
N ARG A 147 8.03 -22.99 -41.11
CA ARG A 147 9.33 -23.11 -41.80
C ARG A 147 10.36 -22.02 -41.46
N GLY A 148 10.24 -21.40 -40.30
CA GLY A 148 11.05 -20.24 -39.91
C GLY A 148 10.34 -19.34 -38.90
N ARG A 149 10.96 -18.22 -38.54
CA ARG A 149 10.42 -17.27 -37.58
C ARG A 149 9.42 -16.33 -38.24
N VAL A 150 8.17 -16.35 -37.79
CA VAL A 150 7.18 -15.35 -38.21
C VAL A 150 7.56 -13.99 -37.64
N LEU A 151 7.83 -13.02 -38.51
CA LEU A 151 8.27 -11.67 -38.16
C LEU A 151 7.11 -10.67 -38.08
N ARG A 152 6.10 -10.86 -38.94
CA ARG A 152 4.91 -10.01 -39.03
C ARG A 152 3.75 -10.74 -39.69
N TYR A 153 2.58 -10.14 -39.55
CA TYR A 153 1.36 -10.48 -40.26
C TYR A 153 0.91 -9.29 -41.13
N THR A 154 0.10 -9.59 -42.14
CA THR A 154 -0.75 -8.61 -42.83
C THR A 154 -2.19 -9.06 -42.67
N ALA A 155 -3.00 -8.27 -41.97
CA ALA A 155 -4.44 -8.44 -41.87
C ALA A 155 -5.14 -7.51 -42.87
N GLN A 156 -6.10 -8.02 -43.62
CA GLN A 156 -6.83 -7.31 -44.66
C GLN A 156 -8.34 -7.41 -44.42
N LEU A 157 -9.02 -6.28 -44.59
CA LEU A 157 -10.46 -6.10 -44.44
C LEU A 157 -11.06 -5.76 -45.81
N TYR A 158 -12.02 -6.56 -46.27
CA TYR A 158 -12.76 -6.36 -47.51
C TYR A 158 -14.24 -6.14 -47.18
N LYS A 159 -14.92 -5.22 -47.88
CA LYS A 159 -16.39 -5.12 -47.86
C LYS A 159 -16.94 -6.17 -48.83
N VAL A 160 -17.94 -6.95 -48.42
CA VAL A 160 -18.44 -8.08 -49.23
C VAL A 160 -19.17 -7.59 -50.50
N GLU A 161 -19.72 -6.39 -50.49
CA GLU A 161 -20.37 -5.79 -51.67
C GLU A 161 -19.38 -5.27 -52.73
N ASP A 162 -18.12 -4.99 -52.35
CA ASP A 162 -17.08 -4.47 -53.25
C ASP A 162 -15.79 -5.30 -53.13
N HIS A 163 -15.72 -6.34 -53.96
CA HIS A 163 -14.57 -7.27 -54.02
C HIS A 163 -13.34 -6.70 -54.74
N SER A 164 -13.32 -5.42 -55.16
CA SER A 164 -12.25 -4.89 -56.02
C SER A 164 -10.92 -4.67 -55.31
N ALA A 165 -10.93 -4.31 -54.02
CA ALA A 165 -9.74 -4.01 -53.22
C ALA A 165 -9.98 -4.23 -51.71
N PRO A 166 -8.94 -4.42 -50.89
CA PRO A 166 -9.08 -4.32 -49.44
C PRO A 166 -9.41 -2.88 -49.05
N VAL A 167 -10.49 -2.70 -48.29
CA VAL A 167 -10.95 -1.41 -47.75
C VAL A 167 -10.10 -1.00 -46.54
N GLY A 168 -9.44 -1.95 -45.88
CA GLY A 168 -8.40 -1.69 -44.89
C GLY A 168 -7.29 -2.73 -44.92
N GLU A 169 -6.06 -2.31 -44.66
CA GLU A 169 -4.93 -3.19 -44.37
C GLU A 169 -4.24 -2.76 -43.06
N ARG A 170 -3.75 -3.74 -42.31
CA ARG A 170 -2.95 -3.57 -41.09
C ARG A 170 -1.76 -4.53 -41.13
N ASN A 171 -0.55 -3.97 -41.07
CA ASN A 171 0.69 -4.73 -40.97
C ASN A 171 1.16 -4.69 -39.51
N VAL A 172 1.20 -5.85 -38.85
CA VAL A 172 1.37 -5.97 -37.40
C VAL A 172 2.37 -7.06 -37.03
N THR A 173 3.05 -6.93 -35.89
CA THR A 173 4.00 -7.94 -35.36
C THR A 173 3.31 -8.96 -34.45
N LEU A 174 2.39 -8.48 -33.61
CA LEU A 174 1.54 -9.30 -32.75
C LEU A 174 0.36 -9.92 -33.52
N PRO A 175 -0.25 -11.01 -33.04
CA PRO A 175 -1.37 -11.67 -33.70
C PRO A 175 -2.74 -11.00 -33.41
N LYS A 176 -2.78 -9.66 -33.43
CA LYS A 176 -3.96 -8.80 -33.26
C LYS A 176 -3.88 -7.62 -34.22
N ALA A 177 -5.01 -7.24 -34.81
CA ALA A 177 -5.15 -6.00 -35.57
C ALA A 177 -6.54 -5.37 -35.32
N VAL A 178 -6.59 -4.06 -35.10
CA VAL A 178 -7.84 -3.31 -34.93
C VAL A 178 -8.20 -2.56 -36.21
N PHE A 179 -9.49 -2.54 -36.52
CA PHE A 179 -10.08 -1.81 -37.63
C PHE A 179 -11.20 -0.90 -37.09
N VAL A 180 -11.22 0.35 -37.52
CA VAL A 180 -12.11 1.41 -37.03
C VAL A 180 -12.94 2.01 -38.16
N GLY A 181 -14.13 2.53 -37.84
CA GLY A 181 -15.00 3.22 -38.79
C GLY A 181 -15.81 2.29 -39.71
N LEU A 182 -16.21 1.12 -39.22
CA LEU A 182 -17.05 0.19 -39.98
C LEU A 182 -18.46 0.76 -40.18
N GLU A 183 -19.03 0.52 -41.36
CA GLU A 183 -20.39 0.93 -41.73
C GLU A 183 -21.46 0.04 -41.08
N GLU A 184 -22.64 0.57 -40.80
CA GLU A 184 -23.79 -0.16 -40.23
C GLU A 184 -24.45 -1.13 -41.22
N ASN A 185 -24.98 -2.26 -40.73
CA ASN A 185 -25.65 -3.29 -41.53
C ASN A 185 -24.80 -3.85 -42.72
N THR A 186 -23.48 -3.63 -42.70
CA THR A 186 -22.55 -4.00 -43.76
C THR A 186 -21.84 -5.32 -43.43
N GLU A 187 -21.68 -6.17 -44.43
CA GLU A 187 -20.92 -7.42 -44.30
C GLU A 187 -19.47 -7.24 -44.77
N TYR A 188 -18.55 -7.73 -43.95
CA TYR A 188 -17.11 -7.60 -44.09
C TYR A 188 -16.45 -8.98 -44.04
N SER A 189 -15.36 -9.17 -44.79
CA SER A 189 -14.54 -10.38 -44.74
C SER A 189 -13.09 -10.05 -44.38
N PHE A 190 -12.56 -10.70 -43.33
CA PHE A 190 -11.18 -10.57 -42.88
C PHE A 190 -10.32 -11.73 -43.41
N GLN A 191 -9.07 -11.44 -43.79
CA GLN A 191 -8.03 -12.43 -44.07
C GLN A 191 -6.69 -12.02 -43.47
N VAL A 192 -5.87 -12.99 -43.07
CA VAL A 192 -4.54 -12.74 -42.49
C VAL A 192 -3.47 -13.59 -43.19
N ARG A 193 -2.28 -13.01 -43.41
CA ARG A 193 -1.07 -13.69 -43.93
C ARG A 193 0.07 -13.57 -42.94
N ALA A 194 0.84 -14.64 -42.72
CA ALA A 194 2.10 -14.63 -41.96
C ALA A 194 3.31 -14.40 -42.89
N PHE A 195 4.41 -13.84 -42.37
CA PHE A 195 5.65 -13.59 -43.11
C PHE A 195 6.89 -14.02 -42.32
N THR A 196 7.85 -14.68 -42.97
CA THR A 196 9.22 -14.95 -42.47
C THR A 196 10.25 -14.10 -43.22
N VAL A 197 11.54 -14.27 -42.94
CA VAL A 197 12.65 -13.67 -43.72
C VAL A 197 12.63 -14.03 -45.22
N ARG A 198 11.92 -15.09 -45.63
CA ARG A 198 11.84 -15.53 -47.04
C ARG A 198 10.57 -15.07 -47.78
N GLY A 199 9.60 -14.47 -47.08
CA GLY A 199 8.40 -13.90 -47.70
C GLY A 199 7.08 -14.34 -47.05
N ALA A 200 6.00 -14.18 -47.83
CA ALA A 200 4.62 -14.38 -47.37
C ALA A 200 4.17 -15.83 -47.45
N GLY A 201 3.50 -16.32 -46.41
CA GLY A 201 2.70 -17.54 -46.47
C GLY A 201 1.36 -17.34 -47.20
N PRO A 202 0.56 -18.42 -47.36
CA PRO A 202 -0.80 -18.31 -47.89
C PRO A 202 -1.72 -17.50 -46.96
N PRO A 203 -2.80 -16.91 -47.48
CA PRO A 203 -3.83 -16.27 -46.65
C PRO A 203 -4.68 -17.31 -45.92
N SER A 204 -5.19 -16.91 -44.75
CA SER A 204 -6.25 -17.61 -44.04
C SER A 204 -7.52 -17.72 -44.88
N GLU A 205 -8.42 -18.60 -44.46
CA GLU A 205 -9.83 -18.53 -44.87
C GLU A 205 -10.45 -17.17 -44.50
N LYS A 206 -11.54 -16.82 -45.19
CA LYS A 206 -12.26 -15.56 -44.99
C LYS A 206 -13.18 -15.66 -43.77
N LEU A 207 -12.86 -14.93 -42.71
CA LEU A 207 -13.78 -14.75 -41.59
C LEU A 207 -14.82 -13.67 -41.96
N LEU A 208 -16.08 -14.08 -42.14
CA LEU A 208 -17.20 -13.19 -42.45
C LEU A 208 -17.82 -12.65 -41.15
N VAL A 209 -18.08 -11.34 -41.12
CA VAL A 209 -18.69 -10.63 -39.99
C VAL A 209 -19.63 -9.56 -40.53
N LYS A 210 -20.79 -9.39 -39.90
CA LYS A 210 -21.76 -8.35 -40.24
C LYS A 210 -21.98 -7.39 -39.06
N THR A 211 -21.97 -6.09 -39.32
CA THR A 211 -22.27 -5.05 -38.32
C THR A 211 -23.76 -4.94 -38.02
N ASP A 212 -24.09 -4.48 -36.81
CA ASP A 212 -25.48 -4.23 -36.41
C ASP A 212 -26.12 -3.13 -37.28
N ARG A 213 -27.44 -3.24 -37.46
CA ARG A 213 -28.30 -2.25 -38.12
C ARG A 213 -28.90 -1.24 -37.12
N ASP A 214 -29.05 -1.64 -35.86
CA ASP A 214 -29.83 -0.93 -34.85
C ASP A 214 -28.94 -0.32 -33.74
N ALA A 215 -27.67 -0.08 -34.09
CA ALA A 215 -26.59 0.39 -33.22
C ALA A 215 -26.95 1.71 -32.51
N VAL A 216 -26.64 1.80 -31.21
CA VAL A 216 -26.92 3.02 -30.44
C VAL A 216 -25.91 4.11 -30.81
N ARG A 217 -26.42 5.27 -31.22
CA ARG A 217 -25.61 6.46 -31.57
C ARG A 217 -24.69 6.90 -30.43
N ALA A 218 -23.55 7.48 -30.79
CA ALA A 218 -22.63 8.07 -29.83
C ALA A 218 -23.25 9.28 -29.07
N PRO A 219 -22.83 9.58 -27.84
CA PRO A 219 -23.12 10.86 -27.17
C PRO A 219 -22.60 12.04 -27.99
N LEU A 220 -23.33 13.17 -27.99
CA LEU A 220 -22.88 14.42 -28.63
C LEU A 220 -22.29 15.37 -27.60
N SER A 221 -21.68 16.45 -28.08
CA SER A 221 -21.25 17.57 -27.24
C SER A 221 -20.36 17.11 -26.07
N VAL A 222 -19.56 16.06 -26.28
CA VAL A 222 -18.60 15.58 -25.29
C VAL A 222 -17.59 16.70 -25.03
N ASN A 223 -17.37 17.00 -23.77
CA ASN A 223 -16.45 18.02 -23.29
C ASN A 223 -15.73 17.48 -22.05
N ALA A 224 -14.51 17.97 -21.79
CA ALA A 224 -13.72 17.58 -20.64
C ALA A 224 -12.88 18.76 -20.13
N LEU A 225 -12.85 18.97 -18.81
CA LEU A 225 -12.06 20.04 -18.17
C LEU A 225 -11.54 19.59 -16.81
N ALA A 226 -10.28 19.93 -16.51
CA ALA A 226 -9.66 19.63 -15.22
C ALA A 226 -10.35 20.37 -14.06
N THR A 227 -10.82 19.62 -13.07
CA THR A 227 -11.42 20.11 -11.82
C THR A 227 -10.37 20.21 -10.70
N SER A 228 -9.29 19.42 -10.77
CA SER A 228 -8.11 19.54 -9.91
C SER A 228 -6.82 19.29 -10.70
N ASP A 229 -5.68 19.21 -10.03
CA ASP A 229 -4.40 18.80 -10.62
C ASP A 229 -4.23 17.27 -10.75
N ALA A 230 -5.26 16.48 -10.39
CA ALA A 230 -5.34 15.03 -10.60
C ALA A 230 -6.75 14.52 -11.02
N SER A 231 -7.69 15.41 -11.35
CA SER A 231 -9.06 15.05 -11.78
C SER A 231 -9.64 15.97 -12.88
N VAL A 232 -10.55 15.40 -13.65
CA VAL A 232 -11.23 16.00 -14.82
C VAL A 232 -12.71 15.63 -14.78
N GLU A 233 -13.61 16.60 -14.88
CA GLU A 233 -15.02 16.31 -15.21
C GLU A 233 -15.16 16.16 -16.72
N VAL A 234 -15.82 15.09 -17.16
CA VAL A 234 -16.24 14.84 -18.54
C VAL A 234 -17.76 14.93 -18.59
N TRP A 235 -18.33 15.65 -19.56
CA TRP A 235 -19.79 15.78 -19.71
C TRP A 235 -20.23 15.72 -21.18
N TRP A 236 -21.48 15.35 -21.44
CA TRP A 236 -22.01 15.07 -22.77
C TRP A 236 -23.54 15.28 -22.85
N GLU A 237 -24.05 15.44 -24.07
CA GLU A 237 -25.48 15.38 -24.35
C GLU A 237 -25.96 13.92 -24.25
N PRO A 238 -26.99 13.62 -23.43
CA PRO A 238 -27.45 12.25 -23.22
C PRO A 238 -28.09 11.67 -24.49
N VAL A 239 -27.83 10.39 -24.77
CA VAL A 239 -28.32 9.70 -25.98
C VAL A 239 -29.82 9.40 -25.86
N PRO A 240 -30.70 9.99 -26.70
CA PRO A 240 -32.14 9.75 -26.62
C PRO A 240 -32.47 8.34 -27.13
N SER A 241 -32.63 7.40 -26.20
CA SER A 241 -33.04 6.03 -26.49
C SER A 241 -34.30 5.66 -25.71
N ARG A 242 -35.20 4.87 -26.31
CA ARG A 242 -36.41 4.37 -25.65
C ARG A 242 -36.05 3.22 -24.69
N ASN A 243 -35.38 3.55 -23.59
CA ASN A 243 -34.91 2.63 -22.55
C ASN A 243 -33.93 1.53 -23.04
N LYS A 244 -33.20 1.73 -24.16
CA LYS A 244 -32.11 0.81 -24.61
C LYS A 244 -30.80 1.04 -23.82
N VAL A 245 -30.51 2.29 -23.44
CA VAL A 245 -29.30 2.68 -22.70
C VAL A 245 -29.45 2.44 -21.20
N ILE A 246 -28.46 1.81 -20.59
CA ILE A 246 -28.36 1.49 -19.15
C ILE A 246 -27.20 2.22 -18.45
N GLY A 247 -26.49 3.07 -19.18
CA GLY A 247 -25.41 3.93 -18.67
C GLY A 247 -24.45 4.35 -19.78
N TYR A 248 -23.26 4.80 -19.40
CA TYR A 248 -22.20 5.17 -20.35
C TYR A 248 -20.88 4.52 -19.94
N GLN A 249 -19.93 4.48 -20.88
CA GLN A 249 -18.55 4.08 -20.65
C GLN A 249 -17.63 5.17 -21.20
N VAL A 250 -16.88 5.82 -20.31
CA VAL A 250 -15.91 6.88 -20.63
C VAL A 250 -14.54 6.23 -20.76
N PHE A 251 -14.00 6.18 -21.97
CA PHE A 251 -12.63 5.73 -22.26
C PHE A 251 -11.67 6.93 -22.19
N TYR A 252 -10.48 6.73 -21.63
CA TYR A 252 -9.44 7.76 -21.56
C TYR A 252 -8.02 7.16 -21.59
N THR A 253 -7.07 7.89 -22.20
CA THR A 253 -5.66 7.50 -22.29
C THR A 253 -4.76 8.70 -22.58
N MET A 254 -3.47 8.64 -22.22
CA MET A 254 -2.47 9.64 -22.62
C MET A 254 -1.99 9.45 -24.07
N THR A 255 -2.00 8.21 -24.57
CA THR A 255 -1.56 7.84 -25.92
C THR A 255 -2.75 7.30 -26.70
N ALA A 256 -3.36 8.16 -27.52
CA ALA A 256 -4.59 7.84 -28.24
C ALA A 256 -4.34 6.88 -29.43
N VAL A 257 -4.46 5.58 -29.17
CA VAL A 257 -4.41 4.50 -30.18
C VAL A 257 -5.79 4.20 -30.79
N GLU A 258 -5.84 3.25 -31.73
CA GLU A 258 -7.07 2.70 -32.31
C GLU A 258 -7.72 1.61 -31.43
N ASP A 259 -6.90 0.81 -30.74
CA ASP A 259 -7.33 -0.31 -29.89
C ASP A 259 -7.91 0.18 -28.55
N LEU A 260 -9.17 -0.12 -28.26
CA LEU A 260 -9.81 0.34 -27.01
C LEU A 260 -9.42 -0.48 -25.78
N ASP A 261 -8.76 -1.63 -25.93
CA ASP A 261 -8.28 -2.43 -24.78
C ASP A 261 -7.06 -1.77 -24.10
N GLU A 262 -6.34 -0.90 -24.82
CA GLU A 262 -5.25 -0.06 -24.28
C GLU A 262 -5.77 1.23 -23.60
N TRP A 263 -7.09 1.50 -23.64
CA TRP A 263 -7.68 2.67 -22.99
C TRP A 263 -8.19 2.31 -21.58
N GLN A 264 -7.85 3.13 -20.59
CA GLN A 264 -8.52 3.06 -19.30
C GLN A 264 -9.99 3.44 -19.49
N HIS A 265 -10.90 2.84 -18.71
CA HIS A 265 -12.32 3.11 -18.87
C HIS A 265 -13.07 3.20 -17.53
N LYS A 266 -14.05 4.11 -17.48
CA LYS A 266 -14.96 4.28 -16.34
C LYS A 266 -16.40 4.07 -16.80
N SER A 267 -17.03 2.99 -16.31
CA SER A 267 -18.46 2.78 -16.47
C SER A 267 -19.25 3.63 -15.48
N VAL A 268 -20.34 4.24 -15.94
CA VAL A 268 -21.29 5.04 -15.14
C VAL A 268 -22.73 4.61 -15.41
N PRO A 269 -23.70 4.93 -14.52
CA PRO A 269 -25.13 4.81 -14.81
C PRO A 269 -25.58 5.84 -15.85
N VAL A 270 -26.90 6.03 -16.03
CA VAL A 270 -27.45 7.01 -16.98
C VAL A 270 -27.26 8.43 -16.41
N THR A 271 -26.13 9.04 -16.72
CA THR A 271 -25.74 10.41 -16.32
C THR A 271 -25.38 11.28 -17.52
N GLU A 272 -25.27 12.58 -17.29
CA GLU A 272 -24.82 13.58 -18.28
C GLU A 272 -23.34 13.96 -18.07
N SER A 273 -22.72 13.50 -16.98
CA SER A 273 -21.29 13.66 -16.70
C SER A 273 -20.69 12.50 -15.90
N ALA A 274 -19.36 12.48 -15.84
CA ALA A 274 -18.54 11.63 -14.98
C ALA A 274 -17.22 12.32 -14.62
N GLU A 275 -16.82 12.23 -13.34
CA GLU A 275 -15.48 12.67 -12.91
C GLU A 275 -14.46 11.55 -13.13
N LEU A 276 -13.35 11.86 -13.80
CA LEU A 276 -12.14 11.04 -13.89
C LEU A 276 -11.16 11.51 -12.81
N THR A 277 -10.56 10.58 -12.08
CA THR A 277 -9.70 10.84 -10.91
C THR A 277 -8.43 10.00 -10.97
N ASN A 278 -7.43 10.35 -10.16
CA ASN A 278 -6.09 9.72 -10.16
C ASN A 278 -5.35 9.89 -11.50
N LEU A 279 -5.60 10.97 -12.22
CA LEU A 279 -4.94 11.29 -13.48
C LEU A 279 -3.57 11.93 -13.22
N GLU A 280 -2.61 11.68 -14.11
CA GLU A 280 -1.27 12.28 -14.00
C GLU A 280 -1.30 13.81 -14.13
N LYS A 281 -0.63 14.48 -13.19
CA LYS A 281 -0.57 15.93 -13.09
C LYS A 281 0.11 16.56 -14.30
N PHE A 282 -0.52 17.59 -14.86
CA PHE A 282 -0.11 18.28 -16.10
C PHE A 282 -0.11 17.44 -17.39
N ALA A 283 -0.39 16.14 -17.35
CA ALA A 283 -0.48 15.30 -18.55
C ALA A 283 -1.68 15.69 -19.43
N GLN A 284 -1.65 15.26 -20.70
CA GLN A 284 -2.76 15.44 -21.64
C GLN A 284 -3.39 14.09 -21.95
N TYR A 285 -4.68 13.96 -21.63
CA TYR A 285 -5.48 12.78 -21.93
C TYR A 285 -6.36 13.03 -23.15
N ALA A 286 -6.50 12.01 -24.00
CA ALA A 286 -7.64 11.88 -24.90
C ALA A 286 -8.78 11.15 -24.16
N VAL A 287 -10.01 11.55 -24.43
CA VAL A 287 -11.23 11.04 -23.80
C VAL A 287 -12.30 10.82 -24.87
N ALA A 288 -13.03 9.71 -24.80
CA ALA A 288 -14.18 9.44 -25.64
C ALA A 288 -15.25 8.68 -24.84
N VAL A 289 -16.52 8.77 -25.24
CA VAL A 289 -17.65 8.19 -24.50
C VAL A 289 -18.50 7.33 -25.42
N ALA A 290 -18.83 6.11 -24.98
CA ALA A 290 -19.82 5.26 -25.63
C ALA A 290 -21.05 5.11 -24.72
N ALA A 291 -22.24 5.01 -25.32
CA ALA A 291 -23.45 4.63 -24.60
C ALA A 291 -23.41 3.11 -24.31
N ARG A 292 -23.85 2.67 -23.13
CA ARG A 292 -23.83 1.26 -22.72
C ARG A 292 -25.25 0.68 -22.72
N THR A 293 -25.43 -0.49 -23.31
CA THR A 293 -26.73 -1.17 -23.46
C THR A 293 -26.69 -2.55 -22.78
N ARG A 294 -27.78 -3.33 -22.89
CA ARG A 294 -27.81 -4.73 -22.43
C ARG A 294 -27.04 -5.71 -23.34
N THR A 295 -26.72 -5.32 -24.57
CA THR A 295 -26.11 -6.18 -25.60
C THR A 295 -24.70 -5.79 -25.97
N GLY A 296 -24.15 -4.73 -25.36
CA GLY A 296 -22.83 -4.19 -25.67
C GLY A 296 -22.78 -2.67 -25.59
N LEU A 297 -21.73 -2.07 -26.14
CA LEU A 297 -21.60 -0.62 -26.31
C LEU A 297 -22.28 -0.15 -27.61
N GLY A 298 -22.71 1.11 -27.62
CA GLY A 298 -23.01 1.86 -28.83
C GLY A 298 -21.74 2.45 -29.45
N LYS A 299 -21.91 3.28 -30.48
CA LYS A 299 -20.78 3.96 -31.14
C LYS A 299 -20.01 4.85 -30.17
N LEU A 300 -18.71 4.98 -30.43
CA LEU A 300 -17.82 5.86 -29.70
C LEU A 300 -18.02 7.32 -30.12
N SER A 301 -17.89 8.28 -29.19
CA SER A 301 -17.85 9.70 -29.53
C SER A 301 -16.56 10.10 -30.26
N GLU A 302 -16.55 11.30 -30.82
CA GLU A 302 -15.30 11.97 -31.17
C GLU A 302 -14.37 12.08 -29.94
N LYS A 303 -13.05 12.07 -30.19
CA LYS A 303 -12.01 12.07 -29.16
C LYS A 303 -11.68 13.51 -28.72
N VAL A 304 -12.10 13.89 -27.52
CA VAL A 304 -11.77 15.18 -26.89
C VAL A 304 -10.40 15.08 -26.21
N THR A 305 -9.58 16.13 -26.24
CA THR A 305 -8.33 16.16 -25.45
C THR A 305 -8.35 17.20 -24.35
N VAL A 306 -7.91 16.82 -23.16
CA VAL A 306 -7.90 17.65 -21.94
C VAL A 306 -6.53 17.59 -21.28
N LYS A 307 -6.04 18.71 -20.75
CA LYS A 307 -4.82 18.77 -19.93
C LYS A 307 -5.21 18.79 -18.46
N VAL A 308 -4.55 17.98 -17.63
CA VAL A 308 -4.79 17.91 -16.17
C VAL A 308 -4.15 19.12 -15.48
N LYS A 309 -4.78 20.28 -15.63
CA LYS A 309 -4.41 21.54 -15.00
C LYS A 309 -5.69 22.41 -14.84
N PRO A 310 -6.13 22.73 -13.61
CA PRO A 310 -7.36 23.48 -13.40
C PRO A 310 -7.11 24.97 -13.66
N GLU A 311 -7.53 25.47 -14.81
CA GLU A 311 -7.27 26.85 -15.26
C GLU A 311 -8.54 27.71 -15.42
N ASP A 312 -9.68 27.09 -15.76
CA ASP A 312 -10.96 27.76 -16.04
C ASP A 312 -12.06 27.42 -15.00
N VAL A 313 -11.66 26.84 -13.87
CA VAL A 313 -12.48 26.57 -12.68
C VAL A 313 -11.96 27.39 -11.48
N PRO A 314 -12.76 27.65 -10.42
CA PRO A 314 -12.24 28.25 -9.19
C PRO A 314 -11.14 27.38 -8.58
N LEU A 315 -10.35 27.94 -7.66
CA LEU A 315 -9.24 27.23 -7.00
C LEU A 315 -9.34 27.33 -5.49
N ASN A 316 -8.63 26.45 -4.77
CA ASN A 316 -8.47 26.50 -3.31
C ASN A 316 -9.78 26.55 -2.51
N LEU A 317 -10.87 25.92 -2.98
CA LEU A 317 -12.13 25.86 -2.23
C LEU A 317 -11.91 25.13 -0.89
N ARG A 318 -12.27 25.80 0.21
CA ARG A 318 -12.20 25.27 1.57
C ARG A 318 -13.42 25.69 2.37
N ALA A 319 -13.84 24.86 3.30
CA ALA A 319 -14.77 25.24 4.35
C ALA A 319 -14.00 25.55 5.66
N HIS A 320 -14.48 26.54 6.39
CA HIS A 320 -13.99 27.01 7.69
C HIS A 320 -15.18 27.57 8.48
N ASP A 321 -14.97 27.91 9.75
CA ASP A 321 -16.01 28.42 10.67
C ASP A 321 -17.29 27.55 10.69
N VAL A 322 -17.11 26.24 10.52
CA VAL A 322 -18.21 25.27 10.46
C VAL A 322 -18.82 25.13 11.84
N SER A 323 -20.09 25.47 11.96
CA SER A 323 -20.89 25.37 13.19
C SER A 323 -21.91 24.23 13.09
N THR A 324 -22.87 24.18 14.01
CA THR A 324 -23.99 23.24 13.94
C THR A 324 -24.99 23.58 12.83
N HIS A 325 -25.09 24.86 12.44
CA HIS A 325 -26.09 25.33 11.46
C HIS A 325 -25.51 26.22 10.35
N SER A 326 -24.19 26.35 10.25
CA SER A 326 -23.52 27.18 9.24
C SER A 326 -22.15 26.65 8.82
N MET A 327 -21.67 27.12 7.66
CA MET A 327 -20.27 26.98 7.23
C MET A 327 -19.84 28.19 6.41
N THR A 328 -18.60 28.64 6.55
CA THR A 328 -18.00 29.65 5.67
C THR A 328 -17.16 28.96 4.60
N LEU A 329 -17.47 29.22 3.33
CA LEU A 329 -16.70 28.77 2.18
C LEU A 329 -15.72 29.86 1.78
N SER A 330 -14.48 29.54 1.41
CA SER A 330 -13.54 30.47 0.76
C SER A 330 -12.87 29.85 -0.46
N TRP A 331 -12.52 30.66 -1.46
CA TRP A 331 -11.91 30.22 -2.71
C TRP A 331 -11.08 31.32 -3.39
N SER A 332 -10.17 30.90 -4.25
CA SER A 332 -9.43 31.72 -5.21
C SER A 332 -10.15 31.74 -6.58
N PRO A 333 -10.00 32.80 -7.39
CA PRO A 333 -10.58 32.85 -8.73
C PRO A 333 -9.89 31.85 -9.69
N PRO A 334 -10.51 31.56 -10.85
CA PRO A 334 -9.83 30.84 -11.94
C PRO A 334 -8.60 31.60 -12.45
N ILE A 335 -7.70 30.89 -13.16
CA ILE A 335 -6.46 31.46 -13.71
C ILE A 335 -6.70 32.18 -15.04
N ARG A 336 -7.53 31.59 -15.92
CA ARG A 336 -7.81 32.12 -17.27
C ARG A 336 -9.23 32.66 -17.42
N LEU A 337 -10.20 32.10 -16.72
CA LEU A 337 -11.59 32.53 -16.77
C LEU A 337 -11.82 33.73 -15.84
N ASN A 338 -12.30 34.84 -16.39
CA ASN A 338 -12.93 35.92 -15.64
C ASN A 338 -14.44 35.62 -15.48
N PRO A 339 -14.92 35.14 -14.33
CA PRO A 339 -16.34 34.89 -14.13
C PRO A 339 -17.13 36.19 -14.01
N GLN A 340 -18.38 36.19 -14.49
CA GLN A 340 -19.37 37.22 -14.21
C GLN A 340 -20.04 37.00 -12.84
N ASN A 341 -20.22 35.73 -12.45
CA ASN A 341 -20.77 35.31 -11.16
C ASN A 341 -20.14 33.98 -10.72
N TYR A 342 -20.26 33.64 -9.45
CA TYR A 342 -20.10 32.27 -8.96
C TYR A 342 -21.47 31.68 -8.61
N ARG A 343 -21.61 30.36 -8.75
CA ARG A 343 -22.75 29.61 -8.21
C ARG A 343 -22.25 28.56 -7.24
N VAL A 344 -22.62 28.73 -5.97
CA VAL A 344 -22.56 27.69 -4.94
C VAL A 344 -23.84 26.88 -5.05
N SER A 345 -23.76 25.55 -4.95
CA SER A 345 -24.93 24.70 -4.71
C SER A 345 -24.58 23.60 -3.72
N TYR A 346 -25.54 23.24 -2.86
CA TYR A 346 -25.32 22.30 -1.79
C TYR A 346 -26.55 21.42 -1.55
N ASP A 347 -26.30 20.15 -1.28
CA ASP A 347 -27.28 19.10 -0.99
C ASP A 347 -26.70 18.14 0.07
N ALA A 348 -27.56 17.36 0.71
CA ALA A 348 -27.16 16.31 1.64
C ALA A 348 -28.20 15.19 1.70
N SER A 349 -27.74 13.97 1.97
CA SER A 349 -28.58 12.84 2.37
C SER A 349 -28.12 12.36 3.74
N LYS A 350 -29.02 12.35 4.72
CA LYS A 350 -28.72 12.05 6.12
C LYS A 350 -29.56 10.87 6.58
N GLU A 351 -28.90 9.85 7.11
CA GLU A 351 -29.55 8.71 7.78
C GLU A 351 -29.37 8.86 9.30
N PHE A 352 -30.44 8.68 10.08
CA PHE A 352 -30.39 8.72 11.54
C PHE A 352 -31.48 7.86 12.16
N VAL A 353 -31.33 7.49 13.45
CA VAL A 353 -32.39 6.78 14.19
C VAL A 353 -33.27 7.78 14.95
N ASP A 354 -34.59 7.64 14.82
CA ASP A 354 -35.56 8.48 15.55
C ASP A 354 -35.75 8.03 17.02
N SER A 355 -36.58 8.75 17.77
CA SER A 355 -36.89 8.42 19.17
C SER A 355 -37.69 7.12 19.35
N GLN A 356 -38.32 6.60 18.28
CA GLN A 356 -38.97 5.29 18.28
C GLN A 356 -37.98 4.16 18.00
N GLY A 357 -36.78 4.45 17.54
CA GLY A 357 -35.75 3.47 17.17
C GLY A 357 -35.82 3.04 15.71
N ILE A 358 -36.50 3.82 14.85
CA ILE A 358 -36.64 3.56 13.42
C ILE A 358 -35.60 4.39 12.66
N THR A 359 -34.96 3.78 11.66
CA THR A 359 -34.06 4.49 10.73
C THR A 359 -34.87 5.41 9.82
N GLN A 360 -34.57 6.71 9.86
CA GLN A 360 -35.13 7.74 9.01
C GLN A 360 -34.06 8.23 8.01
N VAL A 361 -34.49 8.58 6.79
CA VAL A 361 -33.65 9.19 5.76
C VAL A 361 -34.15 10.59 5.44
N GLN A 362 -33.42 11.60 5.91
CA GLN A 362 -33.67 13.01 5.62
C GLN A 362 -32.87 13.43 4.38
N LEU A 363 -33.59 13.73 3.30
CA LEU A 363 -33.02 14.33 2.10
C LEU A 363 -33.09 15.85 2.21
N VAL A 364 -31.93 16.51 2.25
CA VAL A 364 -31.86 17.97 2.15
C VAL A 364 -31.85 18.35 0.67
N PRO A 365 -32.91 18.97 0.13
CA PRO A 365 -33.03 19.26 -1.29
C PRO A 365 -31.95 20.27 -1.72
N ARG A 366 -31.44 20.11 -2.94
CA ARG A 366 -30.34 20.91 -3.47
C ARG A 366 -30.70 22.40 -3.54
N ARG A 367 -30.05 23.19 -2.70
CA ARG A 367 -30.12 24.66 -2.70
C ARG A 367 -29.02 25.23 -3.61
N SER A 368 -29.22 26.42 -4.16
CA SER A 368 -28.21 27.13 -4.96
C SER A 368 -28.21 28.62 -4.70
N ILE A 369 -27.03 29.20 -4.55
CA ILE A 369 -26.79 30.62 -4.26
C ILE A 369 -25.94 31.20 -5.40
N LEU A 370 -26.39 32.31 -5.97
CA LEU A 370 -25.64 33.09 -6.95
C LEU A 370 -24.88 34.21 -6.22
N LEU A 371 -23.61 34.39 -6.55
CA LEU A 371 -22.70 35.35 -5.93
C LEU A 371 -21.99 36.16 -7.01
N GLU A 372 -21.68 37.42 -6.71
CA GLU A 372 -20.95 38.32 -7.63
C GLU A 372 -19.54 37.80 -7.99
N SER A 373 -19.01 38.26 -9.13
CA SER A 373 -17.61 38.04 -9.54
C SER A 373 -16.56 38.53 -8.53
N SER A 374 -16.94 39.45 -7.65
CA SER A 374 -16.14 39.99 -6.53
C SER A 374 -15.93 38.95 -5.40
N ALA A 375 -16.85 38.01 -5.22
CA ALA A 375 -16.90 37.14 -4.04
C ALA A 375 -15.73 36.14 -3.99
N ARG A 376 -15.08 36.05 -2.82
CA ARG A 376 -14.01 35.07 -2.49
C ARG A 376 -14.31 34.27 -1.21
N SER A 377 -15.39 34.62 -0.52
CA SER A 377 -15.91 33.93 0.66
C SER A 377 -17.43 34.08 0.73
N HIS A 378 -18.12 33.10 1.31
CA HIS A 378 -19.56 33.16 1.59
C HIS A 378 -19.96 32.20 2.72
N THR A 379 -20.76 32.67 3.67
CA THR A 379 -21.29 31.85 4.78
C THR A 379 -22.69 31.34 4.44
N ILE A 380 -22.83 30.02 4.36
CA ILE A 380 -24.12 29.33 4.27
C ILE A 380 -24.65 29.16 5.70
N ASN A 381 -25.95 29.44 5.91
CA ASN A 381 -26.65 29.27 7.18
C ASN A 381 -27.84 28.28 7.01
N GLU A 382 -28.58 28.04 8.10
CA GLU A 382 -29.75 27.14 8.14
C GLU A 382 -29.45 25.69 7.75
N LEU A 383 -28.24 25.21 8.05
CA LEU A 383 -27.87 23.82 7.87
C LEU A 383 -28.42 22.97 9.02
N SER A 384 -28.80 21.72 8.74
CA SER A 384 -29.04 20.69 9.78
C SER A 384 -27.72 20.31 10.48
N PRO A 385 -27.68 20.15 11.82
CA PRO A 385 -26.54 19.62 12.57
C PRO A 385 -26.12 18.22 12.15
N PHE A 386 -24.86 17.85 12.40
CA PHE A 386 -24.26 16.55 12.05
C PHE A 386 -24.68 16.03 10.67
N THR A 387 -24.52 16.86 9.64
CA THR A 387 -24.98 16.57 8.28
C THR A 387 -23.86 16.87 7.30
N THR A 388 -23.49 15.86 6.49
CA THR A 388 -22.46 15.97 5.45
C THR A 388 -23.07 16.55 4.18
N TYR A 389 -22.69 17.78 3.84
CA TYR A 389 -23.11 18.46 2.63
C TYR A 389 -22.12 18.23 1.49
N ASN A 390 -22.64 17.93 0.31
CA ASN A 390 -21.91 18.01 -0.95
C ASN A 390 -21.94 19.46 -1.44
N VAL A 391 -20.83 20.18 -1.31
CA VAL A 391 -20.73 21.59 -1.70
C VAL A 391 -20.05 21.70 -3.06
N ASN A 392 -20.77 22.28 -4.02
CA ASN A 392 -20.37 22.43 -5.42
C ASN A 392 -20.23 23.92 -5.75
N LEU A 393 -19.01 24.41 -6.03
CA LEU A 393 -18.76 25.80 -6.47
C LEU A 393 -18.39 25.82 -7.96
N SER A 394 -19.10 26.61 -8.74
CA SER A 394 -18.85 26.82 -10.18
C SER A 394 -18.63 28.29 -10.51
N ALA A 395 -17.72 28.56 -11.45
CA ALA A 395 -17.52 29.87 -12.06
C ALA A 395 -18.44 30.02 -13.28
N ILE A 396 -19.23 31.09 -13.37
CA ILE A 396 -20.11 31.37 -14.51
C ILE A 396 -19.42 32.39 -15.42
N PRO A 397 -19.04 32.02 -16.66
CA PRO A 397 -18.52 32.95 -17.66
C PRO A 397 -19.58 33.95 -18.16
N ALA A 398 -19.13 35.03 -18.79
CA ALA A 398 -20.03 36.03 -19.40
C ALA A 398 -20.81 35.55 -20.64
N ASP A 399 -20.39 34.44 -21.28
CA ASP A 399 -21.11 33.77 -22.37
C ASP A 399 -22.14 32.73 -21.87
N GLY A 400 -22.22 32.51 -20.55
CA GLY A 400 -23.09 31.50 -19.94
C GLY A 400 -22.65 30.04 -20.15
N ALA A 401 -21.50 29.78 -20.77
CA ALA A 401 -21.03 28.43 -21.05
C ALA A 401 -20.77 27.63 -19.76
N TYR A 402 -21.17 26.36 -19.76
CA TYR A 402 -20.98 25.49 -18.60
C TYR A 402 -19.50 25.38 -18.19
N ARG A 403 -19.26 25.40 -16.88
CA ARG A 403 -17.99 25.01 -16.27
C ARG A 403 -18.31 24.03 -15.13
N PRO A 404 -17.58 22.90 -15.02
CA PRO A 404 -17.83 21.93 -13.98
C PRO A 404 -17.60 22.56 -12.60
N PRO A 405 -18.42 22.24 -11.59
CA PRO A 405 -18.18 22.68 -10.23
C PRO A 405 -16.97 21.95 -9.64
N ILE A 406 -16.14 22.67 -8.90
CA ILE A 406 -15.24 22.03 -7.94
C ILE A 406 -16.05 21.62 -6.70
N ARG A 407 -15.68 20.49 -6.10
CA ARG A 407 -16.47 19.77 -5.09
C ARG A 407 -15.70 19.66 -3.77
N ILE A 408 -16.37 19.89 -2.65
CA ILE A 408 -15.90 19.48 -1.31
C ILE A 408 -17.07 18.86 -0.53
N THR A 409 -16.76 17.95 0.40
CA THR A 409 -17.72 17.45 1.40
C THR A 409 -17.46 18.12 2.75
N VAL A 410 -18.53 18.55 3.43
CA VAL A 410 -18.41 19.31 4.70
C VAL A 410 -19.48 18.84 5.68
N THR A 411 -19.07 18.30 6.83
CA THR A 411 -19.99 17.88 7.89
C THR A 411 -20.16 18.98 8.93
N THR A 412 -21.40 19.39 9.20
CA THR A 412 -21.73 20.34 10.29
C THR A 412 -21.44 19.75 11.67
N GLN A 413 -21.18 20.62 12.66
CA GLN A 413 -21.01 20.18 14.05
C GLN A 413 -22.28 19.53 14.60
N MET A 414 -22.12 18.70 15.62
CA MET A 414 -23.22 18.04 16.34
C MET A 414 -23.88 19.00 17.33
N ALA A 415 -25.19 18.83 17.54
CA ALA A 415 -25.95 19.58 18.55
C ALA A 415 -26.54 18.62 19.61
N ALA A 416 -27.00 19.16 20.74
CA ALA A 416 -27.68 18.35 21.75
C ALA A 416 -28.97 17.71 21.18
N PRO A 417 -29.36 16.49 21.60
CA PRO A 417 -30.48 15.79 20.97
C PRO A 417 -31.82 16.47 21.24
N GLN A 418 -32.82 16.15 20.43
CA GLN A 418 -34.19 16.63 20.65
C GLN A 418 -34.76 16.15 22.00
N PRO A 419 -35.54 16.98 22.72
CA PRO A 419 -36.09 16.64 24.03
C PRO A 419 -36.86 15.32 24.06
N MET A 420 -36.58 14.51 25.08
CA MET A 420 -37.22 13.21 25.30
C MET A 420 -38.55 13.34 26.05
N VAL A 421 -39.45 12.37 25.86
CA VAL A 421 -40.63 12.17 26.74
C VAL A 421 -40.19 11.59 28.09
N LYS A 422 -41.04 11.70 29.13
CA LYS A 422 -40.73 11.15 30.46
C LYS A 422 -40.74 9.61 30.49
N PRO A 423 -39.99 8.95 31.39
CA PRO A 423 -40.14 7.52 31.66
C PRO A 423 -41.49 7.25 32.34
N ASP A 424 -42.04 6.05 32.12
CA ASP A 424 -43.37 5.66 32.60
C ASP A 424 -43.35 4.39 33.46
N PHE A 425 -44.38 4.21 34.29
CA PHE A 425 -44.52 3.10 35.24
C PHE A 425 -45.35 1.96 34.65
N TYR A 426 -44.78 0.75 34.62
CA TYR A 426 -45.50 -0.43 34.18
C TYR A 426 -46.17 -1.15 35.36
N GLY A 427 -45.39 -1.67 36.31
CA GLY A 427 -45.87 -2.37 37.49
C GLY A 427 -44.75 -2.84 38.43
N VAL A 428 -45.12 -3.24 39.66
CA VAL A 428 -44.22 -3.87 40.64
C VAL A 428 -44.02 -5.36 40.30
N VAL A 429 -42.80 -5.85 40.48
CA VAL A 429 -42.42 -7.26 40.31
C VAL A 429 -41.97 -7.84 41.66
N SER A 430 -42.57 -8.96 42.05
CA SER A 430 -42.29 -9.71 43.30
C SER A 430 -42.40 -8.92 44.62
N GLY A 431 -42.85 -7.66 44.59
CA GLY A 431 -42.83 -6.76 45.74
C GLY A 431 -41.43 -6.25 46.13
N GLU A 432 -40.45 -6.34 45.23
CA GLU A 432 -39.04 -5.98 45.45
C GLU A 432 -38.44 -5.12 44.32
N GLU A 433 -38.98 -5.21 43.10
CA GLU A 433 -38.55 -4.43 41.92
C GLU A 433 -39.70 -3.62 41.31
N ILE A 434 -39.39 -2.56 40.55
CA ILE A 434 -40.35 -1.79 39.75
C ILE A 434 -39.99 -1.86 38.28
N GLN A 435 -40.88 -2.38 37.44
CA GLN A 435 -40.71 -2.37 35.99
C GLN A 435 -41.16 -1.02 35.41
N VAL A 436 -40.27 -0.37 34.64
CA VAL A 436 -40.46 0.97 34.04
C VAL A 436 -40.24 0.94 32.53
N ILE A 437 -40.86 1.86 31.80
CA ILE A 437 -40.69 2.07 30.36
C ILE A 437 -39.75 3.26 30.14
N LEU A 438 -38.73 3.10 29.29
CA LEU A 438 -37.69 4.11 29.08
C LEU A 438 -37.80 4.82 27.71
N PRO A 439 -37.65 6.16 27.65
CA PRO A 439 -37.59 6.91 26.40
C PRO A 439 -36.24 6.74 25.70
N GLN A 440 -36.20 6.97 24.39
CA GLN A 440 -34.98 7.10 23.59
C GLN A 440 -34.95 8.48 22.92
N ALA A 441 -33.76 9.08 22.83
CA ALA A 441 -33.51 10.29 22.04
C ALA A 441 -33.34 9.96 20.54
N SER A 442 -33.59 10.93 19.67
CA SER A 442 -33.22 10.78 18.26
C SER A 442 -31.74 11.14 18.03
N GLU A 443 -31.09 10.39 17.15
CA GLU A 443 -29.75 10.64 16.64
C GLU A 443 -29.71 11.77 15.58
N GLU A 444 -30.82 12.47 15.31
CA GLU A 444 -30.92 13.50 14.25
C GLU A 444 -29.85 14.60 14.36
N TYR A 445 -29.45 15.01 15.56
CA TYR A 445 -28.44 16.06 15.73
C TYR A 445 -27.02 15.53 16.04
N GLY A 446 -26.85 14.21 16.01
CA GLY A 446 -25.60 13.50 16.25
C GLY A 446 -25.86 12.11 16.88
N PRO A 447 -25.01 11.10 16.64
CA PRO A 447 -25.10 9.83 17.35
C PRO A 447 -25.03 10.04 18.86
N ILE A 448 -25.90 9.31 19.58
CA ILE A 448 -25.87 9.25 21.04
C ILE A 448 -24.70 8.35 21.45
N SER A 449 -23.82 8.81 22.34
CA SER A 449 -22.78 7.96 22.94
C SER A 449 -23.42 6.93 23.88
N HIS A 450 -24.26 7.42 24.80
CA HIS A 450 -24.91 6.62 25.83
C HIS A 450 -26.10 7.36 26.47
N TYR A 451 -26.91 6.59 27.20
CA TYR A 451 -27.95 7.06 28.09
C TYR A 451 -27.58 6.77 29.54
N PHE A 452 -27.87 7.68 30.46
CA PHE A 452 -27.94 7.41 31.89
C PHE A 452 -29.40 7.28 32.32
N LEU A 453 -29.70 6.33 33.22
CA LEU A 453 -30.93 6.28 34.00
C LEU A 453 -30.63 6.74 35.43
N ILE A 454 -31.16 7.89 35.81
CA ILE A 454 -30.95 8.52 37.13
C ILE A 454 -32.16 8.23 38.01
N VAL A 455 -31.90 7.88 39.27
CA VAL A 455 -32.90 7.70 40.33
C VAL A 455 -32.72 8.78 41.39
N VAL A 456 -33.83 9.45 41.72
CA VAL A 456 -33.90 10.53 42.69
C VAL A 456 -34.91 10.14 43.78
N PRO A 457 -34.48 9.87 45.03
CA PRO A 457 -35.38 9.68 46.15
C PRO A 457 -36.24 10.94 46.40
N ASP A 458 -37.51 10.74 46.77
CA ASP A 458 -38.53 11.79 46.88
C ASP A 458 -38.42 12.59 48.21
N ASP A 459 -37.20 13.06 48.51
CA ASP A 459 -36.84 13.77 49.73
C ASP A 459 -36.95 15.31 49.60
N PRO A 460 -37.13 16.06 50.70
CA PRO A 460 -37.29 17.53 50.67
C PRO A 460 -36.15 18.31 49.99
N GLU A 461 -34.91 17.79 50.01
CA GLU A 461 -33.76 18.40 49.31
C GLU A 461 -33.87 18.30 47.77
N ASN A 462 -34.60 17.31 47.26
CA ASN A 462 -34.78 17.05 45.83
C ASN A 462 -36.17 17.46 45.30
N ALA A 463 -37.11 17.79 46.20
CA ALA A 463 -38.50 18.16 45.87
C ALA A 463 -38.61 19.26 44.81
N TYR A 464 -37.72 20.26 44.86
CA TYR A 464 -37.77 21.47 44.01
C TYR A 464 -36.81 21.45 42.80
N LYS A 465 -36.04 20.37 42.60
CA LYS A 465 -35.04 20.29 41.52
C LYS A 465 -35.66 19.76 40.22
N HIS A 466 -35.18 20.25 39.07
CA HIS A 466 -35.48 19.72 37.73
C HIS A 466 -34.36 18.82 37.20
N PRO A 467 -34.62 17.89 36.26
CA PRO A 467 -33.62 16.93 35.75
C PRO A 467 -32.28 17.55 35.30
N ASP A 468 -32.30 18.66 34.58
CA ASP A 468 -31.08 19.33 34.10
C ASP A 468 -30.28 20.06 35.20
N GLN A 469 -30.88 20.26 36.38
CA GLN A 469 -30.18 20.78 37.56
C GLN A 469 -29.41 19.70 38.34
N PHE A 470 -29.57 18.43 37.99
CA PHE A 470 -28.68 17.36 38.45
C PHE A 470 -27.52 17.27 37.46
N LEU A 471 -26.36 17.83 37.84
CA LEU A 471 -25.16 17.75 37.04
C LEU A 471 -24.68 16.30 36.95
N THR A 472 -24.22 15.87 35.79
CA THR A 472 -23.79 14.48 35.55
C THR A 472 -22.74 14.04 36.57
N ASP A 473 -21.77 14.92 36.84
CA ASP A 473 -20.64 14.68 37.74
C ASP A 473 -21.06 14.56 39.20
N GLU A 474 -22.12 15.25 39.64
CA GLU A 474 -22.68 15.12 40.99
C GLU A 474 -23.32 13.74 41.20
N VAL A 475 -24.11 13.29 40.22
CA VAL A 475 -24.84 12.01 40.29
C VAL A 475 -23.89 10.82 40.13
N ILE A 476 -22.85 10.95 39.30
CA ILE A 476 -21.78 9.95 39.18
C ILE A 476 -20.89 9.95 40.43
N GLY A 477 -20.53 11.12 40.97
CA GLY A 477 -19.71 11.23 42.19
C GLY A 477 -20.35 10.56 43.41
N ASN A 478 -21.67 10.68 43.57
CA ASN A 478 -22.47 9.98 44.58
C ASN A 478 -22.49 8.44 44.42
N SER A 479 -22.05 7.92 43.26
CA SER A 479 -21.96 6.49 42.99
C SER A 479 -20.55 5.91 43.19
N MET A 480 -19.51 6.75 43.37
CA MET A 480 -18.10 6.31 43.32
C MET A 480 -17.30 6.47 44.63
N LYS A 481 -17.83 7.11 45.68
CA LYS A 481 -17.14 7.29 46.97
C LYS A 481 -17.71 6.41 48.11
N PRO A 482 -16.99 5.38 48.59
CA PRO A 482 -17.44 4.59 49.74
C PRO A 482 -17.43 5.33 51.08
N SER A 483 -16.66 6.43 51.20
CA SER A 483 -16.37 7.11 52.48
C SER A 483 -17.41 8.14 52.93
N GLU A 484 -18.35 8.54 52.07
CA GLU A 484 -19.40 9.53 52.37
C GLU A 484 -20.78 8.95 52.04
N PHE A 485 -21.11 7.83 52.69
CA PHE A 485 -22.31 7.04 52.39
C PHE A 485 -23.61 7.75 52.83
N ARG A 486 -24.11 8.67 52.00
CA ARG A 486 -25.50 9.18 52.08
C ARG A 486 -26.43 8.14 51.45
N PRO A 487 -27.29 7.41 52.21
CA PRO A 487 -28.10 6.34 51.64
C PRO A 487 -29.13 6.82 50.61
N TYR A 488 -29.53 8.10 50.69
CA TYR A 488 -30.64 8.69 49.95
C TYR A 488 -30.21 9.77 48.95
N ALA A 489 -28.94 9.78 48.54
CA ALA A 489 -28.46 10.65 47.48
C ALA A 489 -28.96 10.20 46.09
N PRO A 490 -29.27 11.14 45.17
CA PRO A 490 -29.47 10.85 43.75
C PRO A 490 -28.31 10.05 43.16
N TYR A 491 -28.61 9.02 42.37
CA TYR A 491 -27.61 8.11 41.81
C TYR A 491 -28.00 7.62 40.41
N VAL A 492 -27.01 7.21 39.61
CA VAL A 492 -27.24 6.50 38.35
C VAL A 492 -27.54 5.03 38.68
N ALA A 493 -28.68 4.51 38.24
CA ALA A 493 -29.02 3.07 38.38
C ALA A 493 -28.52 2.23 37.20
N ALA A 494 -28.41 2.82 36.01
CA ALA A 494 -27.84 2.17 34.84
C ALA A 494 -27.28 3.18 33.82
N LYS A 495 -26.24 2.76 33.09
CA LYS A 495 -25.80 3.39 31.85
C LYS A 495 -26.04 2.42 30.69
N PHE A 496 -26.64 2.91 29.61
CA PHE A 496 -26.95 2.15 28.40
C PHE A 496 -26.22 2.74 27.20
N PRO A 497 -25.27 2.02 26.58
CA PRO A 497 -24.59 2.47 25.36
C PRO A 497 -25.55 2.68 24.18
N GLN A 498 -25.19 3.57 23.23
CA GLN A 498 -25.97 4.07 22.09
C GLN A 498 -27.32 3.39 21.79
N ARG A 499 -27.33 2.15 21.25
CA ARG A 499 -28.55 1.46 20.80
C ARG A 499 -29.06 0.37 21.75
N ASN A 500 -28.48 0.32 22.96
CA ASN A 500 -28.70 -0.74 23.95
C ASN A 500 -29.64 -0.30 25.08
N ILE A 501 -30.28 0.88 25.00
CA ILE A 501 -31.31 1.30 25.98
C ILE A 501 -32.57 0.42 25.82
N PRO A 502 -32.92 -0.39 26.85
CA PRO A 502 -34.06 -1.31 26.74
C PRO A 502 -35.37 -0.53 26.85
N TYR A 503 -36.40 -0.98 26.13
CA TYR A 503 -37.72 -0.34 26.19
C TYR A 503 -38.37 -0.50 27.58
N THR A 504 -38.11 -1.62 28.26
CA THR A 504 -38.49 -1.86 29.66
C THR A 504 -37.27 -2.17 30.52
N PHE A 505 -37.20 -1.61 31.73
CA PHE A 505 -36.12 -1.83 32.69
C PHE A 505 -36.68 -2.23 34.07
N HIS A 506 -35.91 -3.00 34.85
CA HIS A 506 -36.26 -3.42 36.21
C HIS A 506 -35.48 -2.58 37.22
N LEU A 507 -36.15 -1.70 37.95
CA LEU A 507 -35.56 -0.82 38.96
C LEU A 507 -35.51 -1.54 40.31
N GLY A 508 -34.37 -1.48 41.02
CA GLY A 508 -34.19 -2.09 42.34
C GLY A 508 -33.52 -3.48 42.38
N ASN A 509 -33.21 -4.09 41.23
CA ASN A 509 -32.76 -5.48 41.16
C ASN A 509 -31.32 -5.75 41.66
N SER A 510 -30.64 -4.76 42.23
CA SER A 510 -29.25 -4.82 42.74
C SER A 510 -28.18 -5.20 41.71
N ALA A 511 -28.51 -5.30 40.42
CA ALA A 511 -27.55 -5.62 39.36
C ALA A 511 -26.72 -4.39 38.94
N ALA A 512 -25.58 -4.66 38.30
CA ALA A 512 -24.70 -3.64 37.76
C ALA A 512 -24.89 -3.47 36.24
N TYR A 513 -24.97 -2.22 35.78
CA TYR A 513 -25.24 -1.82 34.40
C TYR A 513 -24.24 -0.74 33.97
N ASP A 514 -23.18 -1.17 33.28
CA ASP A 514 -22.07 -0.35 32.76
C ASP A 514 -21.51 0.61 33.83
N GLY A 515 -20.88 0.02 34.85
CA GLY A 515 -20.23 0.71 35.97
C GLY A 515 -21.15 1.12 37.13
N PHE A 516 -22.46 1.22 36.91
CA PHE A 516 -23.42 1.70 37.91
C PHE A 516 -24.26 0.58 38.53
N VAL A 517 -24.69 0.75 39.79
CA VAL A 517 -25.46 -0.27 40.53
C VAL A 517 -26.89 0.20 40.76
N ASN A 518 -27.84 -0.63 40.35
CA ASN A 518 -29.28 -0.43 40.50
C ASN A 518 -29.73 -0.75 41.93
N LYS A 519 -29.43 0.14 42.88
CA LYS A 519 -29.62 -0.06 44.33
C LYS A 519 -31.05 -0.53 44.68
N PRO A 520 -31.22 -1.45 45.64
CA PRO A 520 -32.54 -1.94 46.05
C PRO A 520 -33.44 -0.82 46.57
N LEU A 521 -34.74 -0.94 46.33
CA LEU A 521 -35.74 0.05 46.70
C LEU A 521 -36.32 -0.25 48.09
N GLU A 522 -36.56 0.79 48.90
CA GLU A 522 -37.12 0.65 50.24
C GLU A 522 -38.66 0.64 50.19
N ARG A 523 -39.30 -0.33 50.84
CA ARG A 523 -40.77 -0.37 50.96
C ARG A 523 -41.28 0.84 51.75
N GLY A 524 -42.31 1.50 51.21
CA GLY A 524 -42.88 2.73 51.78
C GLY A 524 -42.14 4.02 51.38
N LYS A 525 -41.08 3.96 50.55
CA LYS A 525 -40.46 5.13 49.94
C LYS A 525 -40.85 5.33 48.49
N LYS A 526 -40.78 6.60 48.06
CA LYS A 526 -41.03 7.05 46.70
C LYS A 526 -39.73 7.49 46.02
N TYR A 527 -39.67 7.25 44.73
CA TYR A 527 -38.54 7.58 43.86
C TYR A 527 -39.07 8.20 42.57
N ARG A 528 -38.31 9.14 41.98
CA ARG A 528 -38.57 9.67 40.63
C ARG A 528 -37.37 9.36 39.75
N ILE A 529 -37.61 9.01 38.49
CA ILE A 529 -36.53 8.68 37.53
C ILE A 529 -36.53 9.62 36.33
N PHE A 530 -35.36 9.82 35.73
CA PHE A 530 -35.23 10.44 34.42
C PHE A 530 -34.09 9.79 33.62
N VAL A 531 -34.17 9.89 32.31
CA VAL A 531 -33.13 9.42 31.39
C VAL A 531 -32.37 10.63 30.83
N ARG A 532 -31.05 10.55 30.70
CA ARG A 532 -30.22 11.57 30.03
C ARG A 532 -29.46 10.95 28.87
N ALA A 533 -29.66 11.46 27.66
CA ALA A 533 -28.96 11.05 26.45
C ALA A 533 -27.77 12.00 26.20
N VAL A 534 -26.58 11.45 25.96
CA VAL A 534 -25.33 12.21 25.78
C VAL A 534 -24.78 12.02 24.37
N VAL A 535 -24.40 13.10 23.69
CA VAL A 535 -23.78 13.10 22.35
C VAL A 535 -22.27 13.17 22.50
N ASP A 536 -21.56 12.38 21.68
CA ASP A 536 -20.10 12.35 21.69
C ASP A 536 -19.52 13.57 20.94
N THR A 537 -18.96 14.57 21.65
CA THR A 537 -18.18 15.62 20.99
C THR A 537 -16.91 15.97 21.77
N PRO A 538 -15.76 16.17 21.10
CA PRO A 538 -14.46 16.38 21.76
C PRO A 538 -14.30 17.74 22.45
N GLN A 539 -15.34 18.58 22.52
CA GLN A 539 -15.27 19.95 23.05
C GLN A 539 -16.48 20.39 23.90
N LYS A 540 -17.60 19.66 23.93
CA LYS A 540 -18.81 20.03 24.69
C LYS A 540 -19.59 18.79 25.17
N HIS A 541 -19.97 18.78 26.45
CA HIS A 541 -20.93 17.83 27.00
C HIS A 541 -22.35 18.18 26.53
N LEU A 542 -22.68 17.82 25.28
CA LEU A 542 -24.01 18.00 24.71
C LEU A 542 -24.92 16.84 25.15
N TYR A 543 -25.98 17.16 25.89
CA TYR A 543 -26.94 16.17 26.37
C TYR A 543 -28.37 16.71 26.33
N THR A 544 -29.34 15.81 26.46
CA THR A 544 -30.73 16.16 26.79
C THR A 544 -31.24 15.23 27.89
N SER A 545 -31.96 15.77 28.87
CA SER A 545 -32.66 14.98 29.88
C SER A 545 -34.13 14.82 29.49
N SER A 546 -34.75 13.70 29.87
CA SER A 546 -36.20 13.60 29.94
C SER A 546 -36.73 14.41 31.13
N PRO A 547 -38.01 14.79 31.14
CA PRO A 547 -38.70 15.11 32.38
C PRO A 547 -38.68 13.91 33.36
N PHE A 548 -38.98 14.17 34.63
CA PHE A 548 -39.19 13.12 35.62
C PHE A 548 -40.40 12.24 35.30
N SER A 549 -40.30 10.96 35.69
CA SER A 549 -41.45 10.06 35.85
C SER A 549 -42.42 10.59 36.93
N GLU A 550 -43.60 9.98 37.00
CA GLU A 550 -44.41 10.02 38.22
C GLU A 550 -43.66 9.35 39.39
N PRO A 551 -44.04 9.62 40.67
CA PRO A 551 -43.44 8.95 41.82
C PRO A 551 -43.70 7.44 41.82
N LEU A 552 -42.62 6.66 41.94
CA LEU A 552 -42.58 5.20 41.91
C LEU A 552 -42.36 4.63 43.32
N ALA A 553 -43.08 3.58 43.70
CA ALA A 553 -42.94 2.90 44.99
C ALA A 553 -43.31 1.40 44.91
N LEU A 554 -42.78 0.59 45.85
CA LEU A 554 -42.98 -0.87 45.89
C LEU A 554 -44.38 -1.32 46.36
N ASP A 555 -45.23 -0.39 46.80
CA ASP A 555 -46.63 -0.62 47.19
C ASP A 555 -47.63 -0.25 46.07
N MET A 556 -47.15 0.08 44.88
CA MET A 556 -47.96 0.29 43.68
C MET A 556 -48.45 -1.05 43.08
N ARG A 557 -49.34 -0.97 42.07
CA ARG A 557 -49.90 -2.16 41.40
C ARG A 557 -48.81 -3.10 40.87
N GLU A 558 -49.06 -4.40 40.93
CA GLU A 558 -48.24 -5.42 40.25
C GLU A 558 -48.31 -5.27 38.72
N VAL A 559 -47.35 -5.89 38.03
CA VAL A 559 -47.31 -5.98 36.56
C VAL A 559 -48.57 -6.67 36.01
N PRO A 560 -49.27 -6.09 35.01
CA PRO A 560 -50.43 -6.73 34.38
C PRO A 560 -50.08 -8.09 33.72
N PRO A 561 -51.00 -9.08 33.76
CA PRO A 561 -50.76 -10.40 33.17
C PRO A 561 -50.71 -10.33 31.63
N GLY A 562 -49.52 -10.50 31.06
CA GLY A 562 -49.25 -10.48 29.62
C GLY A 562 -47.74 -10.53 29.34
N GLU A 563 -47.34 -10.38 28.08
CA GLU A 563 -45.95 -10.02 27.78
C GLU A 563 -45.69 -8.54 28.15
N PRO A 564 -44.47 -8.18 28.61
CA PRO A 564 -44.10 -6.78 28.76
C PRO A 564 -44.11 -6.06 27.40
N PRO A 565 -44.45 -4.76 27.36
CA PRO A 565 -44.53 -4.00 26.11
C PRO A 565 -43.15 -3.94 25.45
N ARG A 566 -43.13 -4.09 24.13
CA ARG A 566 -41.91 -4.07 23.31
C ARG A 566 -41.94 -2.86 22.39
N ARG A 567 -40.76 -2.30 22.09
CA ARG A 567 -40.58 -1.27 21.04
C ARG A 567 -41.17 -1.79 19.71
N PRO A 568 -41.90 -0.96 18.92
CA PRO A 568 -42.44 -1.39 17.62
C PRO A 568 -41.35 -1.97 16.71
N ASN A 569 -41.64 -3.11 16.09
CA ASN A 569 -40.72 -3.73 15.13
C ASN A 569 -40.86 -3.04 13.77
N PRO A 570 -39.84 -2.34 13.24
CA PRO A 570 -39.96 -1.58 11.99
C PRO A 570 -40.23 -2.46 10.76
N ASN A 571 -40.04 -3.77 10.86
CA ASN A 571 -40.36 -4.74 9.79
C ASN A 571 -41.79 -5.29 9.85
N VAL A 572 -42.66 -4.79 10.75
CA VAL A 572 -44.05 -5.24 10.90
C VAL A 572 -45.00 -4.07 10.59
N PRO A 573 -45.88 -4.19 9.58
CA PRO A 573 -46.87 -3.15 9.28
C PRO A 573 -47.80 -2.84 10.46
N ALA A 574 -48.07 -1.55 10.68
CA ALA A 574 -48.81 -1.06 11.84
C ALA A 574 -50.34 -1.18 11.69
N GLU A 575 -50.86 -2.41 11.54
CA GLU A 575 -52.31 -2.69 11.46
C GLU A 575 -52.88 -3.50 12.65
N THR A 576 -52.10 -3.79 13.71
CA THR A 576 -52.61 -4.46 14.93
C THR A 576 -52.01 -3.97 16.26
N SER A 577 -52.26 -2.71 16.64
CA SER A 577 -52.21 -2.30 18.06
C SER A 577 -53.07 -1.04 18.28
N ALA A 578 -54.03 -1.12 19.21
CA ALA A 578 -54.89 0.00 19.57
C ALA A 578 -54.24 0.93 20.62
N ASP A 579 -54.60 2.21 20.54
CA ASP A 579 -54.59 3.22 21.62
C ASP A 579 -53.34 3.36 22.50
N VAL A 580 -52.31 4.04 21.98
CA VAL A 580 -51.49 4.96 22.79
C VAL A 580 -51.31 6.29 22.03
N SER A 581 -52.17 7.26 22.29
CA SER A 581 -52.10 8.60 21.70
C SER A 581 -51.24 9.55 22.55
N VAL A 582 -50.08 9.96 22.07
CA VAL A 582 -49.33 11.09 22.63
C VAL A 582 -49.60 12.34 21.79
N ASN A 583 -50.42 13.24 22.31
CA ASN A 583 -50.68 14.54 21.67
C ASN A 583 -49.40 15.38 21.61
N ARG A 584 -48.78 15.51 20.43
CA ARG A 584 -47.94 16.67 20.11
C ARG A 584 -48.85 17.82 19.68
N SER A 585 -49.22 18.65 20.64
CA SER A 585 -49.87 19.94 20.39
C SER A 585 -48.84 20.91 19.77
N LEU A 586 -48.84 21.01 18.44
CA LEU A 586 -48.37 22.18 17.72
C LEU A 586 -49.52 22.65 16.83
N GLU A 587 -49.86 23.93 16.97
CA GLU A 587 -50.80 24.62 16.10
C GLU A 587 -50.14 24.97 14.76
N GLU A 588 -50.96 25.40 13.80
CA GLU A 588 -50.58 25.86 12.45
C GLU A 588 -50.07 24.79 11.44
N ALA A 589 -50.42 24.83 10.15
CA ALA A 589 -51.60 25.39 9.50
C ALA A 589 -51.82 24.78 8.09
N GLY A 590 -52.97 24.12 7.88
CA GLY A 590 -53.70 24.07 6.59
C GLY A 590 -53.03 23.60 5.29
N LEU A 591 -53.12 22.28 4.99
CA LEU A 591 -53.45 21.78 3.64
C LEU A 591 -54.03 20.35 3.67
N LEU A 592 -54.48 19.84 2.51
CA LEU A 592 -54.87 18.43 2.23
C LEU A 592 -56.19 17.88 2.83
N TRP A 593 -57.33 18.49 2.48
CA TRP A 593 -58.69 17.98 2.83
C TRP A 593 -59.36 17.11 1.73
N ILE A 594 -58.60 16.46 0.84
CA ILE A 594 -59.15 15.95 -0.46
C ILE A 594 -58.98 14.42 -0.70
N ILE A 595 -57.99 13.75 -0.10
CA ILE A 595 -57.57 12.41 -0.57
C ILE A 595 -58.29 11.23 0.12
N GLY A 596 -58.86 11.44 1.31
CA GLY A 596 -59.46 10.36 2.14
C GLY A 596 -60.54 9.46 1.48
N PRO A 597 -61.49 9.97 0.67
CA PRO A 597 -62.65 9.16 0.23
C PRO A 597 -62.35 7.96 -0.68
N VAL A 598 -61.19 7.93 -1.36
CA VAL A 598 -60.92 6.96 -2.43
C VAL A 598 -60.42 5.62 -1.90
N VAL A 599 -59.63 5.61 -0.82
CA VAL A 599 -58.92 4.41 -0.33
C VAL A 599 -59.86 3.44 0.40
N ALA A 600 -60.81 3.97 1.18
CA ALA A 600 -61.73 3.17 2.00
C ALA A 600 -62.61 2.19 1.19
N ALA A 601 -62.91 2.52 -0.07
CA ALA A 601 -63.74 1.68 -0.95
C ALA A 601 -63.03 0.38 -1.39
N ALA A 602 -61.72 0.40 -1.57
CA ALA A 602 -60.96 -0.73 -2.11
C ALA A 602 -60.71 -1.85 -1.09
N PHE A 603 -60.57 -1.49 0.19
CA PHE A 603 -60.24 -2.43 1.27
C PHE A 603 -61.41 -3.38 1.60
N LEU A 604 -62.63 -2.84 1.64
CA LEU A 604 -63.85 -3.60 1.94
C LEU A 604 -64.12 -4.72 0.91
N SER A 605 -63.76 -4.53 -0.35
CA SER A 605 -63.87 -5.58 -1.39
C SER A 605 -62.91 -6.77 -1.19
N LEU A 606 -61.76 -6.58 -0.55
CA LEU A 606 -60.76 -7.63 -0.35
C LEU A 606 -61.07 -8.52 0.85
N CYS A 607 -61.53 -7.94 1.97
CA CYS A 607 -61.86 -8.69 3.19
C CYS A 607 -63.04 -9.67 3.01
N LEU A 608 -63.95 -9.40 2.07
CA LEU A 608 -65.08 -10.27 1.75
C LEU A 608 -64.68 -11.56 1.01
N LEU A 609 -63.52 -11.57 0.32
CA LEU A 609 -63.11 -12.70 -0.51
C LEU A 609 -62.37 -13.80 0.30
N SER A 610 -61.57 -13.41 1.29
CA SER A 610 -60.77 -14.33 2.10
C SER A 610 -61.60 -15.15 3.10
N LEU A 611 -62.65 -14.54 3.68
CA LEU A 611 -63.56 -15.20 4.64
C LEU A 611 -64.29 -16.43 4.07
N LEU A 612 -64.43 -16.54 2.75
CA LEU A 612 -65.07 -17.68 2.10
C LEU A 612 -64.20 -18.95 2.04
N LEU A 613 -62.87 -18.84 2.18
CA LEU A 613 -61.96 -19.98 2.05
C LEU A 613 -61.66 -20.72 3.37
N MET A 614 -61.92 -20.13 4.53
CA MET A 614 -61.65 -20.75 5.84
C MET A 614 -62.71 -21.75 6.34
N ARG A 615 -63.37 -22.53 5.46
CA ARG A 615 -64.49 -23.43 5.86
C ARG A 615 -64.50 -24.88 5.32
N ARG A 616 -63.45 -25.65 5.61
CA ARG A 616 -63.47 -27.13 5.84
C ARG A 616 -62.22 -27.49 6.68
N ARG A 617 -62.33 -27.85 7.97
CA ARG A 617 -62.61 -29.20 8.55
C ARG A 617 -61.61 -30.27 8.08
N ARG A 618 -60.96 -31.11 8.91
CA ARG A 618 -61.02 -31.37 10.39
C ARG A 618 -59.78 -32.19 10.88
N GLN A 619 -59.54 -32.22 12.20
CA GLN A 619 -58.66 -33.15 12.98
C GLN A 619 -59.23 -34.62 13.05
N PRO A 620 -58.61 -35.69 13.65
CA PRO A 620 -57.65 -35.70 14.80
C PRO A 620 -56.54 -36.82 14.93
N SER A 621 -55.84 -36.75 16.07
CA SER A 621 -54.74 -37.49 16.75
C SER A 621 -54.58 -39.04 16.78
N LYS A 622 -53.33 -39.52 17.07
CA LYS A 622 -52.93 -40.34 18.27
C LYS A 622 -51.40 -40.64 18.42
N GLN A 623 -50.98 -41.37 19.47
CA GLN A 623 -49.61 -41.51 20.04
C GLN A 623 -49.04 -42.97 20.12
N HIS A 624 -47.72 -43.12 20.30
CA HIS A 624 -47.00 -43.90 21.37
C HIS A 624 -45.48 -43.55 21.30
N ASP A 625 -44.76 -43.22 22.40
CA ASP A 625 -44.03 -44.06 23.39
C ASP A 625 -42.80 -44.84 22.83
N GLN A 626 -41.67 -45.08 23.54
CA GLN A 626 -41.50 -45.35 24.98
C GLN A 626 -40.02 -45.27 25.49
N SER A 627 -39.79 -44.95 26.78
CA SER A 627 -38.63 -45.36 27.67
C SER A 627 -37.15 -45.02 27.35
N ALA A 628 -36.17 -45.00 28.28
CA ALA A 628 -36.10 -44.75 29.75
C ALA A 628 -34.63 -44.73 30.28
N ALA A 629 -34.40 -44.10 31.46
CA ALA A 629 -33.26 -44.30 32.41
C ALA A 629 -31.80 -43.98 31.94
N SER A 630 -30.80 -43.70 32.81
CA SER A 630 -30.76 -43.45 34.27
C SER A 630 -29.57 -42.53 34.71
N ARG A 631 -29.66 -41.99 35.94
CA ARG A 631 -28.68 -41.22 36.74
C ARG A 631 -28.44 -42.00 38.06
N PRO A 632 -27.64 -41.56 39.08
CA PRO A 632 -26.41 -40.74 39.14
C PRO A 632 -25.34 -41.34 40.13
N LEU A 633 -24.39 -40.52 40.63
CA LEU A 633 -23.78 -40.40 42.00
C LEU A 633 -22.28 -39.96 41.89
N MET A 634 -21.75 -38.89 42.53
CA MET A 634 -21.49 -38.60 43.98
C MET A 634 -20.39 -39.51 44.60
N ALA A 635 -19.48 -39.10 45.49
CA ALA A 635 -19.22 -37.87 46.30
C ALA A 635 -17.75 -37.92 46.86
N SER A 636 -17.12 -36.99 47.62
CA SER A 636 -17.38 -35.58 48.07
C SER A 636 -16.14 -34.98 48.81
N ASN A 637 -16.01 -33.64 48.81
CA ASN A 637 -15.43 -32.69 49.81
C ASN A 637 -14.19 -33.00 50.71
N SER A 638 -13.28 -32.01 50.84
CA SER A 638 -12.82 -31.32 52.08
C SER A 638 -11.77 -30.24 51.68
N GLU A 639 -11.81 -28.95 52.04
CA GLU A 639 -11.71 -28.26 53.36
C GLU A 639 -10.29 -28.34 54.01
N HIS A 640 -9.68 -27.31 54.64
CA HIS A 640 -10.14 -25.99 55.14
C HIS A 640 -8.93 -25.01 55.42
N ASN A 641 -9.13 -23.66 55.44
CA ASN A 641 -8.28 -22.59 56.09
C ASN A 641 -6.78 -22.39 55.69
N SER A 642 -6.06 -21.28 55.95
CA SER A 642 -6.35 -19.88 56.40
C SER A 642 -5.15 -18.92 56.10
N ALA A 643 -5.33 -17.59 56.13
CA ALA A 643 -4.30 -16.53 55.87
C ALA A 643 -3.71 -15.92 57.19
N PRO A 644 -2.92 -14.80 57.25
CA PRO A 644 -2.29 -13.92 56.23
C PRO A 644 -0.80 -13.51 56.55
N VAL A 645 -0.34 -12.30 56.13
CA VAL A 645 0.81 -11.45 56.60
C VAL A 645 2.03 -11.25 55.64
N ALA A 646 2.61 -10.03 55.68
CA ALA A 646 3.84 -9.51 55.03
C ALA A 646 4.53 -8.49 56.02
N PRO A 647 5.63 -7.73 55.74
CA PRO A 647 6.48 -7.60 54.53
C PRO A 647 8.03 -7.48 54.80
N CYS A 648 8.80 -7.02 53.79
CA CYS A 648 10.05 -6.20 53.84
C CYS A 648 11.50 -6.80 54.00
N SER A 649 12.35 -6.43 53.03
CA SER A 649 13.67 -5.73 53.16
C SER A 649 15.05 -6.46 53.28
N MET A 650 15.87 -6.30 52.22
CA MET A 650 17.33 -5.98 52.13
C MET A 650 18.47 -6.79 52.82
N ASN A 651 19.59 -6.86 52.07
CA ASN A 651 21.01 -7.02 52.46
C ASN A 651 21.58 -8.38 52.92
N GLY A 652 22.86 -8.65 52.58
CA GLY A 652 23.76 -9.36 53.52
C GLY A 652 24.73 -10.48 53.06
N ALA A 653 25.44 -10.32 51.93
CA ALA A 653 26.76 -10.94 51.57
C ALA A 653 27.42 -12.13 52.35
N ARG A 654 28.08 -13.00 51.54
CA ARG A 654 29.31 -13.84 51.78
C ARG A 654 29.20 -15.35 52.17
N GLU A 655 29.98 -16.12 51.40
CA GLU A 655 30.88 -17.24 51.76
C GLU A 655 30.32 -18.53 52.40
N ALA A 656 30.25 -19.61 51.58
CA ALA A 656 30.97 -20.88 51.84
C ALA A 656 30.99 -21.81 50.60
N GLN A 657 32.06 -22.59 50.45
CA GLN A 657 32.08 -23.86 49.69
C GLN A 657 31.76 -25.01 50.67
N SER A 658 31.36 -26.23 50.31
CA SER A 658 31.45 -26.98 49.06
C SER A 658 30.40 -28.12 48.99
N ASN A 659 30.42 -28.88 47.88
CA ASN A 659 29.84 -30.21 47.64
C ASN A 659 28.44 -30.31 46.99
N GLY A 660 28.43 -30.83 45.75
CA GLY A 660 27.87 -32.18 45.60
C GLY A 660 26.54 -32.35 44.86
N GLN A 661 26.01 -31.36 44.15
CA GLN A 661 24.88 -31.57 43.21
C GLN A 661 25.14 -30.89 41.86
N GLN A 662 24.56 -31.46 40.80
CA GLN A 662 24.67 -30.92 39.44
C GLN A 662 23.96 -29.57 39.36
N PRO A 663 24.50 -28.59 38.60
CA PRO A 663 23.79 -27.34 38.38
C PRO A 663 22.51 -27.62 37.59
N CYS A 664 21.36 -27.24 38.14
CA CYS A 664 20.16 -27.07 37.33
C CYS A 664 20.47 -26.06 36.22
N PRO A 665 19.97 -26.26 34.98
CA PRO A 665 20.10 -25.23 33.95
C PRO A 665 19.41 -23.94 34.45
N PRO A 666 19.96 -22.75 34.14
CA PRO A 666 19.31 -21.50 34.51
C PRO A 666 17.90 -21.47 33.89
N THR A 667 16.90 -21.03 34.68
CA THR A 667 15.54 -20.82 34.17
C THR A 667 15.60 -19.91 32.93
N PRO A 668 15.00 -20.31 31.79
CA PRO A 668 15.16 -19.56 30.56
C PRO A 668 14.41 -18.23 30.68
N ASN A 669 15.17 -17.13 30.69
CA ASN A 669 14.61 -15.77 30.65
C ASN A 669 14.24 -15.33 29.21
N ASP A 670 14.33 -16.22 28.22
CA ASP A 670 13.85 -15.97 26.85
C ASP A 670 12.36 -16.37 26.74
N PRO A 671 11.45 -15.43 26.43
CA PRO A 671 10.03 -15.70 26.23
C PRO A 671 9.77 -16.80 25.21
N VAL A 672 10.61 -16.92 24.16
CA VAL A 672 10.43 -17.95 23.13
C VAL A 672 10.78 -19.34 23.66
N GLN A 673 11.82 -19.47 24.49
CA GLN A 673 12.17 -20.72 25.17
C GLN A 673 11.12 -21.12 26.21
N LEU A 674 10.61 -20.17 27.00
CA LEU A 674 9.50 -20.41 27.93
C LEU A 674 8.25 -20.92 27.19
N ARG A 675 7.92 -20.33 26.03
CA ARG A 675 6.77 -20.74 25.22
C ARG A 675 6.97 -22.11 24.57
N ARG A 676 8.20 -22.41 24.08
CA ARG A 676 8.62 -23.74 23.59
C ARG A 676 8.65 -24.83 24.68
N LEU A 677 8.63 -24.46 25.97
CA LEU A 677 8.50 -25.39 27.10
C LEU A 677 7.05 -25.59 27.55
N HIS A 678 6.27 -24.50 27.71
CA HIS A 678 4.95 -24.56 28.35
C HIS A 678 3.76 -24.63 27.38
N PHE A 679 3.91 -24.14 26.14
CA PHE A 679 2.82 -23.99 25.17
C PHE A 679 3.23 -24.45 23.75
N LYS A 680 4.01 -25.52 23.67
CA LYS A 680 4.61 -26.04 22.43
C LYS A 680 3.55 -26.70 21.52
N THR A 681 3.19 -26.05 20.42
CA THR A 681 2.34 -26.66 19.38
C THR A 681 3.12 -27.62 18.48
N ALA A 682 2.41 -28.42 17.67
CA ALA A 682 3.03 -29.33 16.70
C ALA A 682 3.82 -28.57 15.63
N ALA A 683 3.26 -27.47 15.09
CA ALA A 683 3.96 -26.60 14.15
C ALA A 683 5.18 -25.91 14.80
N MET A 684 5.09 -25.48 16.07
CA MET A 684 6.25 -24.97 16.81
C MET A 684 7.32 -26.04 17.10
N ALA A 685 6.97 -27.33 17.06
CA ALA A 685 7.92 -28.43 17.14
C ALA A 685 8.66 -28.68 15.82
N ALA A 686 7.99 -28.45 14.68
CA ALA A 686 8.54 -28.64 13.33
C ALA A 686 9.52 -27.54 12.90
N HIS A 687 9.33 -26.31 13.39
CA HIS A 687 10.20 -25.16 13.09
C HIS A 687 11.12 -24.83 14.29
N PRO A 688 12.35 -25.37 14.36
CA PRO A 688 13.33 -25.06 15.41
C PRO A 688 14.09 -23.75 15.14
N PRO A 689 14.82 -23.19 16.13
CA PRO A 689 15.75 -22.08 15.90
C PRO A 689 16.82 -22.41 14.85
N VAL A 690 17.10 -21.45 13.97
CA VAL A 690 18.02 -21.60 12.83
C VAL A 690 19.40 -21.02 13.18
N PRO A 691 20.50 -21.77 13.03
CA PRO A 691 21.87 -21.26 13.20
C PRO A 691 22.23 -20.17 12.19
N MET A 692 22.96 -19.14 12.62
CA MET A 692 23.33 -18.03 11.73
C MET A 692 24.22 -18.42 10.55
N ALA A 693 24.95 -19.54 10.63
CA ALA A 693 25.70 -20.09 9.50
C ALA A 693 24.80 -20.72 8.41
N GLN A 694 23.52 -20.99 8.71
CA GLN A 694 22.57 -21.67 7.83
C GLN A 694 21.45 -20.76 7.31
N ILE A 695 21.36 -19.51 7.78
CA ILE A 695 20.27 -18.57 7.45
C ILE A 695 20.03 -18.40 5.93
N ALA A 696 21.11 -18.32 5.13
CA ALA A 696 21.00 -18.18 3.69
C ALA A 696 20.39 -19.43 3.03
N GLN A 697 20.89 -20.63 3.37
CA GLN A 697 20.42 -21.91 2.85
C GLN A 697 18.97 -22.22 3.30
N HIS A 698 18.61 -21.83 4.52
CA HIS A 698 17.25 -21.95 5.04
C HIS A 698 16.28 -21.06 4.27
N ILE A 699 16.64 -19.79 4.00
CA ILE A 699 15.82 -18.87 3.20
C ILE A 699 15.71 -19.34 1.74
N GLU A 700 16.80 -19.83 1.15
CA GLU A 700 16.79 -20.42 -0.21
C GLU A 700 15.87 -21.65 -0.29
N SER A 701 15.87 -22.50 0.75
CA SER A 701 14.92 -23.61 0.90
C SER A 701 13.47 -23.12 1.03
N LEU A 702 13.21 -22.06 1.79
CA LEU A 702 11.85 -21.51 1.96
C LEU A 702 11.31 -20.82 0.69
N ARG A 703 12.18 -20.24 -0.16
CA ARG A 703 11.80 -19.70 -1.48
C ARG A 703 11.56 -20.76 -2.55
N SER A 704 12.02 -22.00 -2.35
CA SER A 704 11.82 -23.06 -3.35
C SER A 704 10.34 -23.32 -3.60
N GLU A 705 10.01 -23.73 -4.84
CA GLU A 705 8.63 -23.95 -5.31
C GLU A 705 7.78 -22.67 -5.19
N ASP A 706 8.30 -21.54 -5.69
CA ASP A 706 7.69 -20.19 -5.67
C ASP A 706 7.15 -19.79 -4.28
N ASN A 707 8.03 -19.84 -3.27
CA ASN A 707 7.75 -19.48 -1.89
C ASN A 707 6.69 -20.33 -1.17
N VAL A 708 6.16 -21.42 -1.76
CA VAL A 708 5.13 -22.29 -1.14
C VAL A 708 5.48 -22.74 0.28
N ARG A 709 6.78 -22.90 0.60
CA ARG A 709 7.23 -23.26 1.96
C ARG A 709 7.22 -22.09 2.94
N PHE A 710 7.43 -20.84 2.48
CA PHE A 710 7.13 -19.65 3.29
C PHE A 710 5.64 -19.56 3.60
N SER A 711 4.77 -19.84 2.63
CA SER A 711 3.31 -19.81 2.81
C SER A 711 2.87 -20.84 3.86
N GLN A 712 3.33 -22.10 3.70
CA GLN A 712 3.06 -23.18 4.66
C GLN A 712 3.58 -22.87 6.08
N GLU A 713 4.80 -22.35 6.21
CA GLU A 713 5.34 -21.95 7.51
C GLU A 713 4.49 -20.83 8.13
N TYR A 714 4.17 -19.79 7.36
CA TYR A 714 3.41 -18.61 7.81
C TYR A 714 1.96 -18.93 8.21
N GLU A 715 1.26 -19.76 7.44
CA GLU A 715 -0.10 -20.22 7.76
C GLU A 715 -0.14 -21.08 9.03
N SER A 716 0.92 -21.86 9.30
CA SER A 716 1.00 -22.73 10.47
C SER A 716 1.21 -21.99 11.81
N ILE A 717 1.43 -20.67 11.81
CA ILE A 717 1.71 -19.86 13.02
C ILE A 717 0.45 -19.68 13.90
N GLU A 718 0.14 -20.72 14.67
CA GLU A 718 -0.88 -20.75 15.73
C GLU A 718 -0.29 -20.48 17.13
N PRO A 719 -0.95 -19.66 17.98
CA PRO A 719 -0.48 -19.42 19.34
C PRO A 719 -0.85 -20.55 20.33
N GLY A 720 -1.66 -21.54 19.96
CA GLY A 720 -1.97 -22.70 20.81
C GLY A 720 -2.77 -22.42 22.11
N GLN A 721 -3.35 -21.23 22.24
CA GLN A 721 -4.12 -20.79 23.41
C GLN A 721 -5.33 -19.95 22.99
N GLN A 722 -6.36 -19.88 23.84
CA GLN A 722 -7.46 -18.93 23.71
C GLN A 722 -7.20 -17.69 24.58
N PHE A 723 -7.72 -16.55 24.16
CA PHE A 723 -7.56 -15.25 24.83
C PHE A 723 -8.91 -14.53 24.90
N THR A 724 -9.09 -13.66 25.89
CA THR A 724 -10.23 -12.74 25.99
C THR A 724 -9.85 -11.36 25.49
N TRP A 725 -10.84 -10.56 25.11
CA TRP A 725 -10.69 -9.16 24.71
C TRP A 725 -11.90 -8.34 25.18
N ASP A 726 -12.33 -8.62 26.40
CA ASP A 726 -13.57 -8.14 27.01
C ASP A 726 -13.50 -6.61 27.18
N HIS A 727 -12.36 -6.07 27.61
CA HIS A 727 -12.17 -4.61 27.74
C HIS A 727 -12.19 -3.91 26.37
N SER A 728 -11.72 -4.58 25.31
CA SER A 728 -11.83 -4.07 23.93
C SER A 728 -13.26 -4.15 23.38
N SER A 729 -14.11 -4.98 23.99
CA SER A 729 -15.50 -5.22 23.61
C SER A 729 -16.50 -4.39 24.41
N LEU A 730 -16.10 -3.82 25.55
CA LEU A 730 -16.88 -2.84 26.31
C LEU A 730 -17.32 -1.71 25.37
N GLU A 731 -18.61 -1.39 25.36
CA GLU A 731 -19.19 -0.44 24.40
C GLU A 731 -18.56 0.96 24.49
N VAL A 732 -18.18 1.41 25.68
CA VAL A 732 -17.43 2.67 25.92
C VAL A 732 -16.03 2.67 25.28
N ASN A 733 -15.45 1.49 25.04
CA ASN A 733 -14.12 1.33 24.44
C ASN A 733 -14.16 1.01 22.95
N LYS A 734 -15.31 0.58 22.39
CA LYS A 734 -15.42 0.30 20.94
C LYS A 734 -15.06 1.51 20.05
N PRO A 735 -15.48 2.76 20.35
CA PRO A 735 -15.05 3.93 19.58
C PRO A 735 -13.53 4.19 19.64
N LYS A 736 -12.85 3.72 20.70
CA LYS A 736 -11.39 3.83 20.83
C LYS A 736 -10.63 2.86 19.90
N ASN A 737 -11.31 2.01 19.13
CA ASN A 737 -10.71 1.03 18.21
C ASN A 737 -10.82 1.50 16.75
N ARG A 738 -9.68 1.80 16.09
CA ARG A 738 -9.66 2.22 14.67
C ARG A 738 -10.20 1.14 13.72
N TYR A 739 -10.11 -0.12 14.11
CA TYR A 739 -10.64 -1.27 13.37
C TYR A 739 -11.33 -2.22 14.34
N ALA A 740 -12.62 -2.47 14.17
CA ALA A 740 -13.40 -3.31 15.10
C ALA A 740 -12.90 -4.77 15.21
N ASN A 741 -12.16 -5.25 14.20
CA ASN A 741 -11.52 -6.58 14.19
C ASN A 741 -10.07 -6.59 14.72
N VAL A 742 -9.50 -5.44 15.12
CA VAL A 742 -8.14 -5.36 15.69
C VAL A 742 -8.24 -4.84 17.12
N ILE A 743 -8.12 -5.76 18.08
CA ILE A 743 -8.41 -5.55 19.50
C ILE A 743 -7.17 -5.78 20.36
N ALA A 744 -7.21 -5.29 21.60
CA ALA A 744 -6.25 -5.66 22.62
C ALA A 744 -6.75 -6.85 23.43
N TYR A 745 -5.94 -7.92 23.55
CA TYR A 745 -6.22 -9.02 24.48
C TYR A 745 -6.07 -8.55 25.94
N ASP A 746 -6.93 -9.02 26.84
CA ASP A 746 -7.00 -8.45 28.21
C ASP A 746 -5.75 -8.72 29.05
N HIS A 747 -5.17 -9.91 28.94
CA HIS A 747 -4.04 -10.35 29.77
C HIS A 747 -2.73 -9.59 29.48
N SER A 748 -2.65 -8.88 28.36
CA SER A 748 -1.45 -8.20 27.84
C SER A 748 -1.71 -6.72 27.50
N ARG A 749 -2.95 -6.24 27.64
CA ARG A 749 -3.29 -4.83 27.29
C ARG A 749 -2.51 -3.86 28.15
N VAL A 750 -2.22 -2.68 27.59
CA VAL A 750 -1.75 -1.57 28.42
C VAL A 750 -2.94 -1.05 29.22
N VAL A 751 -2.81 -1.08 30.55
CA VAL A 751 -3.79 -0.53 31.48
C VAL A 751 -3.32 0.87 31.89
N LEU A 752 -4.17 1.87 31.68
CA LEU A 752 -3.92 3.25 32.09
C LEU A 752 -4.47 3.51 33.50
N GLN A 753 -4.01 4.57 34.17
CA GLN A 753 -4.59 5.00 35.44
C GLN A 753 -6.08 5.36 35.26
N LEU A 754 -6.91 4.94 36.22
CA LEU A 754 -8.31 5.35 36.27
C LEU A 754 -8.39 6.84 36.62
N GLU A 755 -8.97 7.65 35.74
CA GLU A 755 -9.19 9.08 35.94
C GLU A 755 -10.60 9.26 36.52
N ASN A 756 -10.68 9.82 37.74
CA ASN A 756 -11.92 10.12 38.48
C ASN A 756 -12.92 8.95 38.71
N GLY A 757 -12.58 7.72 38.32
CA GLY A 757 -13.47 6.56 38.34
C GLY A 757 -14.19 6.29 37.00
N GLU A 758 -13.87 7.03 35.94
CA GLU A 758 -14.48 6.89 34.62
C GLU A 758 -14.21 5.50 34.01
N GLN A 759 -15.27 4.71 33.85
CA GLN A 759 -15.20 3.37 33.28
C GLN A 759 -14.74 3.43 31.81
N GLY A 760 -13.64 2.73 31.49
CA GLY A 760 -13.00 2.79 30.18
C GLY A 760 -11.90 3.85 30.05
N SER A 761 -11.65 4.67 31.08
CA SER A 761 -10.45 5.51 31.14
C SER A 761 -9.18 4.70 31.38
N ASP A 762 -9.28 3.42 31.75
CA ASP A 762 -8.13 2.52 31.90
C ASP A 762 -7.72 1.85 30.58
N TYR A 763 -8.50 2.06 29.50
CA TYR A 763 -8.35 1.36 28.23
C TYR A 763 -7.73 2.22 27.13
N ILE A 764 -6.77 1.61 26.43
CA ILE A 764 -6.28 2.00 25.12
C ILE A 764 -6.06 0.73 24.28
N ASN A 765 -6.25 0.80 22.95
CA ASN A 765 -6.00 -0.33 22.05
C ASN A 765 -4.49 -0.53 21.81
N ALA A 766 -3.83 -1.03 22.85
CA ALA A 766 -2.41 -1.30 22.91
C ALA A 766 -2.13 -2.55 23.75
N ASN A 767 -1.10 -3.32 23.39
CA ASN A 767 -0.62 -4.45 24.17
C ASN A 767 0.87 -4.31 24.43
N PHE A 768 1.31 -4.76 25.60
CA PHE A 768 2.73 -5.04 25.80
C PHE A 768 3.15 -6.19 24.90
N CYS A 769 4.35 -6.07 24.32
CA CYS A 769 4.97 -7.11 23.52
C CYS A 769 6.39 -7.37 24.01
N ASP A 770 6.75 -8.65 24.05
CA ASP A 770 8.05 -9.11 24.51
C ASP A 770 9.12 -8.91 23.45
N GLY A 771 10.31 -8.55 23.92
CA GLY A 771 11.54 -8.61 23.13
C GLY A 771 12.37 -9.83 23.50
N TYR A 772 13.46 -10.03 22.78
CA TYR A 772 14.41 -11.08 23.11
C TYR A 772 14.96 -10.90 24.54
N ARG A 773 14.69 -11.89 25.41
CA ARG A 773 15.04 -11.89 26.85
C ARG A 773 14.57 -10.66 27.64
N LYS A 774 13.55 -9.93 27.17
CA LYS A 774 12.99 -8.74 27.84
C LYS A 774 11.46 -8.74 27.72
N HIS A 775 10.79 -9.14 28.80
CA HIS A 775 9.33 -9.02 28.88
C HIS A 775 8.88 -7.56 28.75
N ASN A 776 7.74 -7.34 28.10
CA ASN A 776 7.13 -6.02 27.89
C ASN A 776 8.11 -4.97 27.30
N ALA A 777 9.04 -5.40 26.43
CA ALA A 777 10.04 -4.52 25.83
C ALA A 777 9.45 -3.40 24.97
N TYR A 778 8.29 -3.68 24.36
CA TYR A 778 7.58 -2.78 23.45
C TYR A 778 6.11 -2.64 23.88
N ILE A 779 5.46 -1.61 23.35
CA ILE A 779 4.01 -1.49 23.32
C ILE A 779 3.56 -1.46 21.85
N ALA A 780 2.87 -2.49 21.39
CA ALA A 780 2.25 -2.52 20.08
C ALA A 780 0.86 -1.88 20.15
N THR A 781 0.66 -0.76 19.47
CA THR A 781 -0.58 0.04 19.53
C THR A 781 -1.05 0.47 18.14
N GLN A 782 -2.34 0.78 18.00
CA GLN A 782 -2.89 1.36 16.78
C GLN A 782 -2.34 2.78 16.52
N GLY A 783 -2.52 3.28 15.30
CA GLY A 783 -2.36 4.72 15.03
C GLY A 783 -3.47 5.50 15.76
N PRO A 784 -3.16 6.44 16.67
CA PRO A 784 -4.16 7.11 17.50
C PRO A 784 -5.26 7.78 16.67
N LEU A 785 -6.52 7.54 17.04
CA LEU A 785 -7.69 8.31 16.61
C LEU A 785 -7.72 9.66 17.35
N HIS A 786 -8.39 10.66 16.79
CA HIS A 786 -8.50 12.01 17.37
C HIS A 786 -8.98 11.99 18.83
N GLU A 787 -10.00 11.18 19.10
CA GLU A 787 -10.64 10.94 20.40
C GLU A 787 -9.69 10.25 21.40
N THR A 788 -8.65 9.58 20.90
CA THR A 788 -7.67 8.81 21.69
C THR A 788 -6.32 9.50 21.85
N PHE A 789 -6.14 10.72 21.35
CA PHE A 789 -4.87 11.46 21.49
C PHE A 789 -4.48 11.68 22.97
N GLY A 790 -5.46 11.97 23.84
CA GLY A 790 -5.24 12.10 25.28
C GLY A 790 -4.79 10.78 25.92
N ASP A 791 -5.50 9.68 25.66
CA ASP A 791 -5.12 8.34 26.14
C ASP A 791 -3.73 7.92 25.64
N PHE A 792 -3.37 8.24 24.39
CA PHE A 792 -2.07 7.91 23.83
C PHE A 792 -0.93 8.67 24.53
N TRP A 793 -1.02 9.99 24.71
CA TRP A 793 0.03 10.74 25.42
C TRP A 793 0.07 10.44 26.92
N ARG A 794 -1.08 10.13 27.51
CA ARG A 794 -1.17 9.61 28.88
C ARG A 794 -0.48 8.25 29.02
N MET A 795 -0.64 7.35 28.04
CA MET A 795 0.12 6.09 27.95
C MET A 795 1.63 6.35 27.85
N VAL A 796 2.08 7.23 26.94
CA VAL A 796 3.51 7.62 26.81
C VAL A 796 4.06 8.10 28.17
N TRP A 797 3.29 8.91 28.89
CA TRP A 797 3.68 9.44 30.19
C TRP A 797 3.69 8.38 31.30
N GLU A 798 2.62 7.60 31.46
CA GLU A 798 2.50 6.62 32.55
C GLU A 798 3.51 5.48 32.40
N GLN A 799 3.74 5.01 31.16
CA GLN A 799 4.70 3.94 30.86
C GLN A 799 6.16 4.41 30.78
N LYS A 800 6.41 5.73 30.97
CA LYS A 800 7.75 6.36 30.90
C LYS A 800 8.48 6.08 29.57
N SER A 801 7.73 6.02 28.47
CA SER A 801 8.27 5.74 27.14
C SER A 801 8.96 6.97 26.56
N ALA A 802 10.26 6.87 26.32
CA ALA A 802 11.06 7.93 25.71
C ALA A 802 11.09 7.89 24.17
N SER A 803 10.68 6.77 23.55
CA SER A 803 10.68 6.56 22.11
C SER A 803 9.33 6.06 21.59
N ILE A 804 8.87 6.67 20.49
CA ILE A 804 7.69 6.28 19.73
C ILE A 804 8.13 5.97 18.29
N VAL A 805 7.74 4.81 17.75
CA VAL A 805 8.10 4.35 16.40
C VAL A 805 6.84 4.29 15.55
N MET A 806 6.75 5.15 14.55
CA MET A 806 5.61 5.29 13.64
C MET A 806 5.94 4.67 12.28
N MET A 807 5.40 3.49 12.00
CA MET A 807 5.65 2.69 10.80
C MET A 807 4.65 3.00 9.66
N THR A 808 4.26 4.26 9.48
CA THR A 808 3.25 4.67 8.48
C THR A 808 3.36 6.14 8.16
N ARG A 809 2.94 6.55 6.95
CA ARG A 809 2.59 7.94 6.69
C ARG A 809 1.21 8.23 7.29
N LEU A 810 0.86 9.50 7.50
CA LEU A 810 -0.48 9.90 7.97
C LEU A 810 -1.55 9.44 6.97
N GLU A 811 -1.25 9.62 5.69
CA GLU A 811 -2.10 9.29 4.55
C GLU A 811 -1.29 8.51 3.50
N GLU A 812 -1.93 7.51 2.89
CA GLU A 812 -1.36 6.63 1.87
C GLU A 812 -2.48 6.33 0.86
N ARG A 813 -2.29 6.64 -0.43
CA ARG A 813 -3.33 6.55 -1.50
C ARG A 813 -4.69 7.18 -1.13
N ALA A 814 -4.68 8.47 -0.75
CA ALA A 814 -5.88 9.23 -0.36
C ALA A 814 -6.70 8.64 0.81
N ARG A 815 -6.07 7.77 1.63
CA ARG A 815 -6.68 7.13 2.80
C ARG A 815 -5.85 7.41 4.04
N ILE A 816 -6.48 8.01 5.05
CA ILE A 816 -5.89 8.19 6.38
C ILE A 816 -5.55 6.82 6.98
N LYS A 817 -4.29 6.66 7.39
CA LYS A 817 -3.75 5.49 8.09
C LYS A 817 -3.59 5.77 9.58
N CYS A 818 -3.18 6.98 9.93
CA CYS A 818 -3.03 7.47 11.30
C CYS A 818 -3.33 8.97 11.30
N ASP A 819 -4.02 9.46 12.33
CA ASP A 819 -4.28 10.88 12.51
C ASP A 819 -3.06 11.55 13.18
N GLN A 820 -2.90 12.87 13.02
CA GLN A 820 -1.72 13.58 13.50
C GLN A 820 -1.86 13.90 15.00
N TYR A 821 -1.31 13.02 15.85
CA TYR A 821 -1.36 13.12 17.31
C TYR A 821 -0.32 14.08 17.92
N TRP A 822 0.29 14.99 17.14
CA TRP A 822 1.39 15.86 17.61
C TRP A 822 1.29 17.28 17.02
N PRO A 823 1.84 18.32 17.68
CA PRO A 823 1.72 19.68 17.21
C PRO A 823 2.63 19.95 16.00
N THR A 824 2.07 20.54 14.95
CA THR A 824 2.83 20.92 13.74
C THR A 824 3.84 22.05 14.04
N ARG A 825 3.48 22.98 14.94
CA ARG A 825 4.32 24.07 15.45
C ARG A 825 3.88 24.41 16.88
N SER A 826 4.84 24.80 17.73
CA SER A 826 4.66 25.11 19.16
C SER A 826 4.07 23.96 20.01
N THR A 827 3.12 24.27 20.89
CA THR A 827 2.69 23.46 22.03
C THR A 827 1.19 23.21 21.99
N GLU A 828 0.79 21.95 22.12
CA GLU A 828 -0.60 21.50 22.25
C GLU A 828 -0.77 20.66 23.53
N THR A 829 -2.01 20.50 24.00
CA THR A 829 -2.33 19.70 25.20
C THR A 829 -3.32 18.60 24.83
N TYR A 830 -2.95 17.36 25.10
CA TYR A 830 -3.74 16.16 24.82
C TYR A 830 -4.07 15.48 26.15
N GLY A 831 -5.33 15.59 26.59
CA GLY A 831 -5.74 15.15 27.93
C GLY A 831 -4.88 15.81 29.02
N PRO A 832 -4.33 15.07 29.99
CA PRO A 832 -3.49 15.63 31.04
C PRO A 832 -2.03 15.88 30.63
N VAL A 833 -1.65 15.76 29.35
CA VAL A 833 -0.25 15.91 28.90
C VAL A 833 -0.11 17.04 27.89
N THR A 834 0.69 18.05 28.24
CA THR A 834 1.12 19.12 27.33
C THR A 834 2.38 18.69 26.60
N VAL A 835 2.39 18.86 25.27
CA VAL A 835 3.45 18.41 24.36
C VAL A 835 3.91 19.60 23.51
N ASN A 836 5.22 19.86 23.50
CA ASN A 836 5.85 20.93 22.71
C ASN A 836 6.88 20.34 21.74
N THR A 837 6.78 20.66 20.45
CA THR A 837 7.78 20.25 19.44
C THR A 837 9.05 21.11 19.57
N ILE A 838 10.18 20.47 19.87
CA ILE A 838 11.48 21.12 20.07
C ILE A 838 12.30 21.09 18.77
N GLU A 839 12.32 19.95 18.09
CA GLU A 839 13.14 19.72 16.91
C GLU A 839 12.42 18.79 15.93
N VAL A 840 12.66 19.01 14.64
CA VAL A 840 12.23 18.13 13.54
C VAL A 840 13.41 17.92 12.61
N GLN A 841 13.87 16.68 12.48
CA GLN A 841 14.89 16.24 11.52
C GLN A 841 14.20 15.40 10.44
N GLU A 842 14.15 15.89 9.21
CA GLU A 842 13.59 15.15 8.06
C GLU A 842 14.73 14.57 7.20
N LEU A 843 14.69 13.25 6.98
CA LEU A 843 15.67 12.48 6.22
C LEU A 843 14.95 11.64 5.15
N ALA A 844 15.70 11.14 4.16
CA ALA A 844 15.09 10.61 2.93
C ALA A 844 14.10 9.44 3.17
N THR A 845 14.32 8.60 4.18
CA THR A 845 13.48 7.42 4.46
C THR A 845 12.76 7.45 5.82
N TYR A 846 13.00 8.47 6.63
CA TYR A 846 12.35 8.67 7.93
C TYR A 846 12.48 10.11 8.45
N SER A 847 11.65 10.51 9.41
CA SER A 847 11.82 11.76 10.18
C SER A 847 11.91 11.48 11.68
N ILE A 848 12.72 12.25 12.39
CA ILE A 848 12.77 12.28 13.86
C ILE A 848 12.09 13.57 14.35
N ARG A 849 11.21 13.48 15.34
CA ARG A 849 10.62 14.64 16.04
C ARG A 849 10.91 14.54 17.53
N THR A 850 11.53 15.58 18.09
CA THR A 850 11.87 15.65 19.51
C THR A 850 10.84 16.53 20.21
N PHE A 851 10.17 15.99 21.23
CA PHE A 851 9.15 16.68 22.01
C PHE A 851 9.57 16.84 23.48
N HIS A 852 9.14 17.92 24.11
CA HIS A 852 9.02 17.98 25.57
C HIS A 852 7.57 17.72 25.97
N ALA A 853 7.34 16.61 26.69
CA ALA A 853 6.09 16.31 27.37
C ALA A 853 6.11 16.82 28.81
N THR A 854 4.97 17.23 29.34
CA THR A 854 4.78 17.70 30.74
C THR A 854 3.34 17.37 31.18
N ARG A 855 3.16 16.59 32.25
CA ARG A 855 1.81 16.36 32.81
C ARG A 855 1.29 17.64 33.46
N VAL A 856 0.04 18.01 33.20
CA VAL A 856 -0.62 19.18 33.80
C VAL A 856 -0.55 19.07 35.33
N GLY A 857 -0.16 20.16 36.00
CA GLY A 857 0.08 20.22 37.44
C GLY A 857 1.45 19.67 37.91
N SER A 858 2.26 19.07 37.02
CA SER A 858 3.62 18.62 37.33
C SER A 858 4.67 19.64 36.87
N SER A 859 5.76 19.74 37.63
CA SER A 859 7.00 20.40 37.20
C SER A 859 7.95 19.47 36.44
N GLU A 860 7.68 18.16 36.41
CA GLU A 860 8.46 17.17 35.68
C GLU A 860 8.31 17.39 34.16
N LYS A 861 9.43 17.49 33.46
CA LYS A 861 9.50 17.53 32.00
C LYS A 861 10.22 16.29 31.50
N ARG A 862 9.74 15.70 30.41
CA ARG A 862 10.38 14.53 29.78
C ARG A 862 10.58 14.79 28.30
N GLU A 863 11.75 14.40 27.80
CA GLU A 863 12.00 14.34 26.37
C GLU A 863 11.42 13.04 25.79
N VAL A 864 10.69 13.14 24.68
CA VAL A 864 10.14 12.00 23.95
C VAL A 864 10.47 12.17 22.47
N ARG A 865 10.98 11.13 21.83
CA ARG A 865 11.37 11.14 20.40
C ARG A 865 10.42 10.27 19.58
N GLN A 866 9.76 10.84 18.59
CA GLN A 866 9.08 10.07 17.54
C GLN A 866 10.05 9.80 16.40
N PHE A 867 10.08 8.56 15.94
CA PHE A 867 10.80 8.10 14.76
C PHE A 867 9.75 7.61 13.76
N GLN A 868 9.50 8.37 12.68
CA GLN A 868 8.51 8.03 11.66
C GLN A 868 9.19 7.50 10.41
N PHE A 869 8.97 6.23 10.07
CA PHE A 869 9.49 5.63 8.84
C PHE A 869 8.56 5.95 7.66
N THR A 870 9.09 6.65 6.65
CA THR A 870 8.31 7.18 5.51
C THR A 870 8.50 6.39 4.22
N ALA A 871 9.49 5.49 4.17
CA ALA A 871 9.84 4.70 2.99
C ALA A 871 9.16 3.30 2.90
N TRP A 872 8.17 2.99 3.75
CA TRP A 872 7.36 1.77 3.55
C TRP A 872 6.30 2.03 2.48
N PRO A 873 6.20 1.20 1.42
CA PRO A 873 5.22 1.41 0.35
C PRO A 873 3.76 1.18 0.81
N ASP A 874 2.82 1.77 0.07
CA ASP A 874 1.39 1.74 0.38
C ASP A 874 0.78 0.34 0.23
N HIS A 875 1.43 -0.51 -0.57
CA HIS A 875 1.17 -1.93 -0.74
C HIS A 875 2.49 -2.70 -0.57
N GLY A 876 2.43 -3.89 0.02
CA GLY A 876 3.59 -4.76 0.23
C GLY A 876 4.63 -4.26 1.24
N VAL A 877 5.89 -4.55 0.94
CA VAL A 877 7.07 -4.35 1.81
C VAL A 877 8.15 -3.53 1.10
N PRO A 878 9.11 -2.90 1.81
CA PRO A 878 10.23 -2.23 1.18
C PRO A 878 11.07 -3.24 0.38
N GLU A 879 11.36 -2.94 -0.89
CA GLU A 879 12.12 -3.85 -1.79
C GLU A 879 13.53 -4.22 -1.30
N HIS A 880 14.06 -3.49 -0.32
CA HIS A 880 15.32 -3.83 0.31
C HIS A 880 15.32 -3.42 1.79
N PRO A 881 15.84 -4.26 2.71
CA PRO A 881 15.78 -3.99 4.15
C PRO A 881 16.79 -2.95 4.65
N ALA A 882 17.86 -2.63 3.91
CA ALA A 882 18.93 -1.74 4.40
C ALA A 882 18.45 -0.38 4.98
N PRO A 883 17.55 0.39 4.33
CA PRO A 883 17.04 1.64 4.92
C PRO A 883 16.26 1.44 6.23
N PHE A 884 15.57 0.30 6.35
CA PHE A 884 14.84 -0.08 7.56
C PHE A 884 15.80 -0.50 8.69
N LEU A 885 16.88 -1.22 8.36
CA LEU A 885 17.93 -1.58 9.33
C LEU A 885 18.67 -0.35 9.86
N VAL A 886 18.97 0.64 9.00
CA VAL A 886 19.56 1.93 9.42
C VAL A 886 18.62 2.69 10.36
N PHE A 887 17.34 2.79 10.02
CA PHE A 887 16.30 3.39 10.88
C PHE A 887 16.21 2.71 12.26
N LEU A 888 16.21 1.38 12.29
CA LEU A 888 16.20 0.58 13.53
C LEU A 888 17.46 0.83 14.37
N ARG A 889 18.66 0.83 13.77
CA ARG A 889 19.92 1.18 14.47
C ARG A 889 19.84 2.58 15.10
N ARG A 890 19.32 3.58 14.36
CA ARG A 890 19.15 4.97 14.82
C ARG A 890 18.18 5.10 15.99
N ILE A 891 17.10 4.30 16.03
CA ILE A 891 16.21 4.22 17.21
C ILE A 891 16.96 3.64 18.41
N LYS A 892 17.69 2.52 18.23
CA LYS A 892 18.37 1.84 19.32
C LYS A 892 19.54 2.63 19.91
N SER A 893 20.21 3.48 19.13
CA SER A 893 21.26 4.39 19.64
C SER A 893 20.71 5.65 20.32
N LEU A 894 19.49 6.10 19.97
CA LEU A 894 18.85 7.28 20.55
C LEU A 894 17.83 7.01 21.66
N ASN A 895 17.44 5.76 21.90
CA ASN A 895 16.56 5.38 23.01
C ASN A 895 17.35 5.31 24.35
N PRO A 896 17.01 6.11 25.38
CA PRO A 896 17.76 6.14 26.64
C PRO A 896 17.79 4.80 27.40
N GLN A 897 18.93 4.52 28.05
CA GLN A 897 19.04 3.41 28.98
C GLN A 897 18.12 3.65 30.20
N GLY A 898 17.37 2.62 30.61
CA GLY A 898 16.39 2.72 31.69
C GLY A 898 15.06 3.40 31.33
N ALA A 899 14.86 3.79 30.06
CA ALA A 899 13.53 4.20 29.57
C ALA A 899 12.52 3.04 29.64
N GLY A 900 11.23 3.39 29.63
CA GLY A 900 10.13 2.44 29.54
C GLY A 900 10.03 1.70 28.19
N PRO A 901 8.95 0.95 27.95
CA PRO A 901 8.74 0.23 26.70
C PRO A 901 8.78 1.16 25.48
N ILE A 902 9.37 0.70 24.38
CA ILE A 902 9.32 1.44 23.11
C ILE A 902 7.91 1.30 22.52
N ILE A 903 7.22 2.40 22.30
CA ILE A 903 5.88 2.38 21.69
C ILE A 903 6.06 2.22 20.18
N VAL A 904 5.40 1.26 19.56
CA VAL A 904 5.50 0.95 18.13
C VAL A 904 4.09 0.87 17.53
N HIS A 905 3.82 1.68 16.51
CA HIS A 905 2.51 1.72 15.86
C HIS A 905 2.61 1.83 14.34
N CYS A 906 1.49 1.56 13.67
CA CYS A 906 1.27 1.87 12.26
C CYS A 906 -0.16 2.41 12.12
N SER A 907 -1.01 1.78 11.31
CA SER A 907 -2.46 2.05 11.31
C SER A 907 -3.19 1.17 12.33
N ALA A 908 -3.09 -0.16 12.19
CA ALA A 908 -3.74 -1.13 13.08
C ALA A 908 -2.85 -1.60 14.26
N GLY A 909 -1.54 -1.37 14.19
CA GLY A 909 -0.61 -1.77 15.25
C GLY A 909 -0.23 -3.25 15.25
N VAL A 910 -0.30 -3.94 14.11
CA VAL A 910 -0.10 -5.41 14.03
C VAL A 910 0.87 -5.85 12.92
N GLY A 911 0.69 -5.37 11.68
CA GLY A 911 1.51 -5.77 10.52
C GLY A 911 2.94 -5.20 10.54
N ARG A 912 3.13 -3.98 10.01
CA ARG A 912 4.43 -3.27 10.00
C ARG A 912 5.03 -3.12 11.42
N THR A 913 4.17 -2.99 12.44
CA THR A 913 4.53 -3.00 13.87
C THR A 913 5.17 -4.32 14.30
N GLY A 914 4.59 -5.47 13.90
CA GLY A 914 5.15 -6.79 14.18
C GLY A 914 6.51 -6.99 13.52
N CYS A 915 6.67 -6.56 12.26
CA CYS A 915 7.95 -6.62 11.55
C CYS A 915 9.08 -5.95 12.34
N PHE A 916 8.83 -4.76 12.87
CA PHE A 916 9.81 -4.02 13.67
C PHE A 916 10.21 -4.76 14.96
N ILE A 917 9.23 -5.24 15.72
CA ILE A 917 9.48 -5.93 17.00
C ILE A 917 10.26 -7.25 16.78
N VAL A 918 9.91 -8.01 15.74
CA VAL A 918 10.60 -9.27 15.41
C VAL A 918 12.03 -9.01 14.94
N ILE A 919 12.25 -8.07 14.01
CA ILE A 919 13.59 -7.79 13.48
C ILE A 919 14.49 -7.26 14.60
N ASP A 920 14.03 -6.33 15.43
CA ASP A 920 14.84 -5.80 16.55
C ASP A 920 15.20 -6.90 17.56
N SER A 921 14.23 -7.73 17.95
CA SER A 921 14.45 -8.85 18.87
C SER A 921 15.39 -9.91 18.30
N MET A 922 15.27 -10.25 17.02
CA MET A 922 16.16 -11.21 16.37
C MET A 922 17.57 -10.63 16.17
N LEU A 923 17.73 -9.33 15.92
CA LEU A 923 19.04 -8.66 15.89
C LEU A 923 19.76 -8.67 17.25
N GLU A 924 19.01 -8.68 18.36
CA GLU A 924 19.59 -8.91 19.70
C GLU A 924 19.92 -10.39 19.94
N ARG A 925 19.05 -11.31 19.51
CA ARG A 925 19.31 -12.76 19.58
C ARG A 925 20.56 -13.17 18.79
N MET A 926 20.70 -12.68 17.56
CA MET A 926 21.87 -12.90 16.70
C MET A 926 23.19 -12.58 17.41
N LYS A 927 23.26 -11.45 18.12
CA LYS A 927 24.45 -11.01 18.87
C LYS A 927 24.75 -11.86 20.12
N THR A 928 23.78 -12.62 20.60
CA THR A 928 23.82 -13.28 21.92
C THR A 928 23.91 -14.80 21.85
N GLU A 929 23.22 -15.41 20.89
CA GLU A 929 23.10 -16.88 20.73
C GLU A 929 23.59 -17.40 19.37
N ALA A 930 23.94 -16.52 18.41
CA ALA A 930 24.26 -16.89 17.03
C ALA A 930 23.18 -17.78 16.36
N THR A 931 21.91 -17.57 16.73
CA THR A 931 20.71 -18.19 16.16
C THR A 931 19.62 -17.14 15.93
N ILE A 932 18.61 -17.48 15.12
CA ILE A 932 17.33 -16.77 15.00
C ILE A 932 16.17 -17.76 15.19
N ASP A 933 14.98 -17.24 15.51
CA ASP A 933 13.77 -18.01 15.73
C ASP A 933 12.55 -17.16 15.37
N ILE A 934 12.42 -16.84 14.08
CA ILE A 934 11.40 -15.92 13.56
C ILE A 934 10.01 -16.52 13.80
N TYR A 935 9.81 -17.78 13.42
CA TYR A 935 8.60 -18.55 13.70
C TYR A 935 8.20 -18.50 15.19
N GLY A 936 9.12 -18.86 16.09
CA GLY A 936 8.85 -18.94 17.51
C GLY A 936 8.56 -17.58 18.14
N HIS A 937 9.24 -16.52 17.68
CA HIS A 937 9.01 -15.17 18.19
C HIS A 937 7.71 -14.56 17.66
N VAL A 938 7.35 -14.73 16.38
CA VAL A 938 6.01 -14.34 15.87
C VAL A 938 4.91 -15.13 16.58
N THR A 939 5.13 -16.42 16.87
CA THR A 939 4.24 -17.26 17.68
C THR A 939 4.08 -16.75 19.12
N CYS A 940 5.06 -16.03 19.68
CA CYS A 940 4.91 -15.34 20.97
C CYS A 940 4.10 -14.04 20.82
N LEU A 941 4.44 -13.21 19.82
CA LEU A 941 3.73 -11.94 19.60
C LEU A 941 2.25 -12.12 19.28
N ARG A 942 1.88 -13.16 18.51
CA ARG A 942 0.47 -13.52 18.22
C ARG A 942 -0.32 -14.00 19.44
N ALA A 943 0.36 -14.35 20.54
CA ALA A 943 -0.29 -14.58 21.83
C ALA A 943 -0.52 -13.28 22.60
N GLN A 944 0.37 -12.28 22.45
CA GLN A 944 0.28 -11.00 23.16
C GLN A 944 -0.65 -9.98 22.45
N ARG A 945 -0.75 -10.00 21.12
CA ARG A 945 -1.67 -9.15 20.33
C ARG A 945 -2.11 -9.91 19.08
N ASN A 946 -3.34 -9.65 18.60
CA ASN A 946 -3.84 -10.34 17.41
C ASN A 946 -3.08 -9.93 16.13
N TYR A 947 -3.04 -10.83 15.14
CA TYR A 947 -2.49 -10.60 13.79
C TYR A 947 -1.08 -10.01 13.67
N MET A 948 -0.24 -10.13 14.71
CA MET A 948 1.16 -9.70 14.66
C MET A 948 1.90 -10.39 13.50
N VAL A 949 2.52 -9.58 12.63
CA VAL A 949 2.95 -9.95 11.26
C VAL A 949 1.76 -10.43 10.41
N GLN A 950 1.17 -9.50 9.66
CA GLN A 950 -0.20 -9.61 9.13
C GLN A 950 -0.27 -10.18 7.70
N THR A 951 0.84 -10.23 6.96
CA THR A 951 0.91 -10.82 5.62
C THR A 951 2.15 -11.69 5.47
N GLU A 952 2.13 -12.60 4.49
CA GLU A 952 3.28 -13.45 4.16
C GLU A 952 4.48 -12.63 3.68
N GLU A 953 4.28 -11.63 2.82
CA GLU A 953 5.33 -10.69 2.37
C GLU A 953 6.06 -10.03 3.56
N GLN A 954 5.32 -9.70 4.63
CA GLN A 954 5.89 -9.16 5.87
C GLN A 954 6.73 -10.19 6.63
N TYR A 955 6.38 -11.48 6.54
CA TYR A 955 7.15 -12.59 7.11
C TYR A 955 8.44 -12.87 6.32
N ILE A 956 8.37 -12.81 4.98
CA ILE A 956 9.52 -12.91 4.07
C ILE A 956 10.48 -11.72 4.30
N PHE A 957 9.98 -10.49 4.38
CA PHE A 957 10.80 -9.30 4.64
C PHE A 957 11.58 -9.36 5.96
N ILE A 958 11.04 -9.99 7.01
CA ILE A 958 11.77 -10.23 8.26
C ILE A 958 12.99 -11.13 8.03
N HIS A 959 12.84 -12.20 7.24
CA HIS A 959 13.94 -13.08 6.88
C HIS A 959 15.01 -12.35 6.04
N GLU A 960 14.58 -11.54 5.07
CA GLU A 960 15.47 -10.72 4.25
C GLU A 960 16.27 -9.70 5.09
N ALA A 961 15.62 -9.02 6.03
CA ALA A 961 16.28 -8.06 6.92
C ALA A 961 17.31 -8.71 7.85
N LEU A 962 17.05 -9.93 8.31
CA LEU A 962 17.97 -10.66 9.17
C LEU A 962 19.12 -11.30 8.39
N LEU A 963 18.89 -11.73 7.14
CA LEU A 963 19.95 -12.15 6.21
C LEU A 963 20.87 -10.98 5.82
N GLU A 964 20.31 -9.82 5.49
CA GLU A 964 21.07 -8.59 5.22
C GLU A 964 21.95 -8.20 6.41
N ALA A 965 21.40 -8.24 7.62
CA ALA A 965 22.15 -7.98 8.84
C ALA A 965 23.20 -9.05 9.16
N ALA A 966 22.97 -10.32 8.79
CA ALA A 966 23.94 -11.40 8.92
C ALA A 966 25.16 -11.18 8.03
N VAL A 967 24.93 -10.82 6.76
CA VAL A 967 25.99 -10.62 5.76
C VAL A 967 26.77 -9.32 6.02
N CYS A 968 26.09 -8.25 6.43
CA CYS A 968 26.73 -6.93 6.58
C CYS A 968 27.30 -6.62 7.97
N GLY A 969 26.83 -7.31 9.01
CA GLY A 969 27.18 -7.02 10.40
C GLY A 969 26.92 -5.56 10.81
N SER A 970 27.82 -5.02 11.64
CA SER A 970 27.79 -3.62 12.08
C SER A 970 28.94 -2.84 11.45
N THR A 971 28.61 -2.01 10.46
CA THR A 971 29.56 -1.25 9.62
C THR A 971 29.52 0.26 9.87
N GLU A 972 28.75 0.69 10.88
CA GLU A 972 28.67 2.08 11.33
C GLU A 972 29.79 2.41 12.32
N VAL A 973 30.45 3.55 12.11
CA VAL A 973 31.67 4.00 12.79
C VAL A 973 31.50 5.47 13.21
N THR A 974 31.85 5.81 14.45
CA THR A 974 31.92 7.21 14.89
C THR A 974 33.07 7.93 14.18
N ALA A 975 32.89 9.20 13.81
CA ALA A 975 33.91 9.97 13.09
C ALA A 975 35.27 9.92 13.79
N ARG A 976 35.31 10.11 15.13
CA ARG A 976 36.52 10.00 15.96
C ARG A 976 37.27 8.66 15.84
N ASN A 977 36.56 7.58 15.52
CA ASN A 977 37.15 6.24 15.36
C ASN A 977 37.47 5.90 13.90
N LEU A 978 37.13 6.75 12.92
CA LEU A 978 37.27 6.48 11.49
C LEU A 978 38.72 6.18 11.09
N HIS A 979 39.69 6.92 11.65
CA HIS A 979 41.12 6.69 11.41
C HIS A 979 41.55 5.28 11.85
N THR A 980 41.23 4.92 13.10
CA THR A 980 41.54 3.60 13.68
C THR A 980 40.81 2.47 12.96
N HIS A 981 39.57 2.71 12.53
CA HIS A 981 38.79 1.76 11.74
C HIS A 981 39.44 1.51 10.37
N LEU A 982 39.77 2.56 9.61
CA LEU A 982 40.43 2.45 8.31
C LEU A 982 41.78 1.71 8.43
N ALA A 983 42.60 2.08 9.43
CA ALA A 983 43.84 1.39 9.75
C ALA A 983 43.65 -0.09 10.15
N THR A 984 42.46 -0.48 10.63
CA THR A 984 42.11 -1.86 11.00
C THR A 984 41.54 -2.68 9.83
N ILE A 985 40.84 -2.04 8.87
CA ILE A 985 40.26 -2.74 7.71
C ILE A 985 41.23 -2.88 6.53
N SER A 986 42.21 -1.99 6.41
CA SER A 986 43.28 -2.08 5.40
C SER A 986 44.38 -3.10 5.75
N GLN A 987 44.32 -3.73 6.93
CA GLN A 987 45.21 -4.84 7.30
C GLN A 987 44.77 -6.16 6.65
N LEU A 988 45.75 -6.98 6.25
CA LEU A 988 45.53 -8.36 5.84
C LEU A 988 44.97 -9.20 6.99
N ILE A 989 44.06 -10.12 6.67
CA ILE A 989 43.44 -11.02 7.63
C ILE A 989 44.40 -12.19 7.93
N PRO A 990 44.66 -12.53 9.20
CA PRO A 990 45.53 -13.67 9.53
C PRO A 990 45.00 -14.99 8.94
N GLY A 991 45.71 -15.53 7.95
CA GLY A 991 45.35 -16.77 7.25
C GLY A 991 44.66 -16.59 5.90
N ASP A 992 44.42 -15.36 5.44
CA ASP A 992 43.86 -15.05 4.12
C ASP A 992 44.75 -14.01 3.39
N ASN A 993 44.70 -14.00 2.05
CA ASN A 993 45.45 -13.08 1.19
C ASN A 993 44.70 -11.75 0.96
N LEU A 994 43.70 -11.44 1.77
CA LEU A 994 42.76 -10.33 1.60
C LEU A 994 42.76 -9.39 2.80
N THR A 995 42.50 -8.10 2.53
CA THR A 995 42.17 -7.12 3.58
C THR A 995 40.70 -7.23 3.98
N LYS A 996 40.31 -6.67 5.13
CA LYS A 996 38.88 -6.61 5.50
C LYS A 996 38.12 -5.66 4.59
N LEU A 997 38.75 -4.57 4.13
CA LEU A 997 38.18 -3.66 3.13
C LEU A 997 37.84 -4.40 1.81
N GLN A 998 38.67 -5.37 1.41
CA GLN A 998 38.39 -6.25 0.27
C GLN A 998 37.21 -7.20 0.51
N LEU A 999 37.05 -7.75 1.71
CA LEU A 999 35.86 -8.54 2.05
C LEU A 999 34.59 -7.68 2.10
N GLU A 1000 34.69 -6.47 2.65
CA GLU A 1000 33.61 -5.48 2.72
C GLU A 1000 33.13 -5.07 1.32
N PHE A 1001 34.07 -4.78 0.40
CA PHE A 1001 33.74 -4.51 -1.00
C PHE A 1001 33.15 -5.75 -1.72
N LYS A 1002 33.58 -6.97 -1.37
CA LYS A 1002 32.98 -8.22 -1.88
C LYS A 1002 31.56 -8.47 -1.34
N ALA A 1003 31.25 -8.06 -0.12
CA ALA A 1003 29.87 -8.14 0.40
C ALA A 1003 28.88 -7.30 -0.43
N LEU A 1004 29.35 -6.25 -1.12
CA LEU A 1004 28.54 -5.45 -2.06
C LEU A 1004 28.12 -6.19 -3.34
N SER A 1005 28.69 -7.37 -3.65
CA SER A 1005 28.26 -8.20 -4.80
C SER A 1005 27.50 -9.46 -4.41
N GLN A 1006 27.58 -9.89 -3.14
CA GLN A 1006 26.92 -11.10 -2.62
C GLN A 1006 25.39 -10.97 -2.44
N THR A 1007 24.76 -9.94 -3.00
CA THR A 1007 23.34 -9.62 -2.75
C THR A 1007 22.56 -9.31 -4.01
N SER A 1008 22.47 -10.33 -4.86
CA SER A 1008 21.38 -10.50 -5.81
C SER A 1008 20.08 -10.89 -5.08
N PHE A 1009 19.54 -9.99 -4.25
CA PHE A 1009 18.18 -10.14 -3.72
C PHE A 1009 17.17 -10.10 -4.88
N CYS A 1010 16.29 -11.09 -4.89
CA CYS A 1010 15.18 -11.37 -5.82
C CYS A 1010 15.57 -11.48 -7.31
N GLY A 1011 15.41 -12.70 -7.84
CA GLY A 1011 15.70 -13.08 -9.24
C GLY A 1011 14.62 -12.70 -10.25
N ASN A 1012 13.94 -11.56 -10.08
CA ASN A 1012 12.87 -11.15 -10.98
C ASN A 1012 13.43 -10.74 -12.35
N SER A 1013 13.04 -11.47 -13.41
CA SER A 1013 13.40 -11.17 -14.80
C SER A 1013 12.98 -9.76 -15.23
N GLU A 1014 11.89 -9.25 -14.65
CA GLU A 1014 11.28 -7.95 -14.94
C GLU A 1014 12.11 -6.72 -14.50
N ARG A 1015 13.15 -6.91 -13.69
CA ARG A 1015 13.90 -5.83 -13.01
C ARG A 1015 14.48 -4.75 -13.96
N PHE A 1016 14.65 -5.08 -15.24
CA PHE A 1016 15.19 -4.20 -16.28
C PHE A 1016 14.27 -4.11 -17.52
N SER A 1017 12.95 -4.32 -17.36
CA SER A 1017 12.02 -4.53 -18.47
C SER A 1017 12.09 -3.45 -19.58
N SER A 1018 11.88 -2.18 -19.26
CA SER A 1018 11.94 -1.10 -20.27
C SER A 1018 13.35 -0.88 -20.83
N ALA A 1019 14.38 -1.12 -20.01
CA ALA A 1019 15.78 -0.97 -20.39
C ALA A 1019 16.29 -2.07 -21.34
N SER A 1020 15.63 -3.23 -21.34
CA SER A 1020 15.98 -4.42 -22.12
C SER A 1020 15.24 -4.52 -23.46
N LEU A 1021 14.27 -3.65 -23.71
CA LEU A 1021 13.56 -3.58 -24.99
C LEU A 1021 14.55 -3.33 -26.15
N PRO A 1022 14.46 -4.08 -27.28
CA PRO A 1022 15.40 -3.93 -28.40
C PRO A 1022 15.53 -2.50 -28.96
N ILE A 1023 14.44 -1.72 -28.91
CA ILE A 1023 14.41 -0.31 -29.35
C ILE A 1023 15.22 0.62 -28.42
N ASN A 1024 15.37 0.26 -27.16
CA ASN A 1024 16.14 1.01 -26.15
C ASN A 1024 17.59 0.55 -26.04
N ALA A 1025 17.96 -0.61 -26.62
CA ALA A 1025 19.32 -1.13 -26.57
C ALA A 1025 20.37 -0.14 -27.11
N ASN A 1026 20.07 0.58 -28.19
CA ASN A 1026 20.97 1.59 -28.77
C ASN A 1026 21.06 2.91 -27.95
N LYS A 1027 20.22 3.07 -26.92
CA LYS A 1027 20.28 4.19 -25.97
C LYS A 1027 21.22 3.89 -24.79
N ASN A 1028 21.69 2.66 -24.64
CA ASN A 1028 22.55 2.22 -23.54
C ASN A 1028 24.03 2.26 -23.95
N ARG A 1029 24.86 3.01 -23.21
CA ARG A 1029 26.33 3.06 -23.44
C ARG A 1029 27.03 1.78 -22.99
N LEU A 1030 26.43 1.03 -22.04
CA LEU A 1030 26.91 -0.27 -21.56
C LEU A 1030 25.71 -1.19 -21.29
N MET A 1031 25.61 -2.32 -22.00
CA MET A 1031 24.47 -3.25 -21.86
C MET A 1031 24.37 -3.93 -20.47
N HIS A 1032 25.44 -3.93 -19.68
CA HIS A 1032 25.46 -4.43 -18.30
C HIS A 1032 25.23 -3.34 -17.24
N VAL A 1033 24.89 -2.11 -17.64
CA VAL A 1033 24.59 -0.99 -16.74
C VAL A 1033 23.26 -0.37 -17.15
N LEU A 1034 22.17 -0.97 -16.66
CA LEU A 1034 20.80 -0.57 -16.94
C LEU A 1034 20.14 0.01 -15.66
N PRO A 1035 19.23 0.99 -15.75
CA PRO A 1035 18.42 1.40 -14.61
C PRO A 1035 17.44 0.29 -14.22
N TYR A 1036 17.13 0.14 -12.93
CA TYR A 1036 16.04 -0.72 -12.49
C TYR A 1036 14.69 -0.07 -12.84
N GLU A 1037 13.67 -0.89 -13.14
CA GLU A 1037 12.38 -0.38 -13.63
C GLU A 1037 11.66 0.53 -12.64
N ASN A 1038 11.75 0.24 -11.34
CA ASN A 1038 11.12 0.99 -10.25
C ASN A 1038 11.77 2.36 -9.95
N THR A 1039 13.05 2.54 -10.31
CA THR A 1039 13.81 3.78 -10.07
C THR A 1039 14.18 4.51 -11.36
N ARG A 1040 13.81 4.00 -12.54
CA ARG A 1040 14.16 4.62 -13.81
C ARG A 1040 13.57 6.02 -13.91
N VAL A 1041 14.25 6.87 -14.68
CA VAL A 1041 13.71 8.18 -15.05
C VAL A 1041 12.79 7.99 -16.26
N CYS A 1042 11.53 8.39 -16.13
CA CYS A 1042 10.49 8.23 -17.15
C CYS A 1042 10.23 9.58 -17.83
N LEU A 1043 10.53 9.67 -19.12
CA LEU A 1043 10.27 10.86 -19.92
C LEU A 1043 8.84 10.85 -20.46
N SER A 1044 8.27 12.02 -20.69
CA SER A 1044 6.95 12.17 -21.32
C SER A 1044 6.94 11.51 -22.71
N PRO A 1045 6.08 10.51 -22.98
CA PRO A 1045 6.14 9.75 -24.23
C PRO A 1045 5.79 10.61 -25.45
N ILE A 1046 6.57 10.44 -26.52
CA ILE A 1046 6.41 11.12 -27.80
C ILE A 1046 5.57 10.21 -28.71
N ARG A 1047 4.37 10.68 -29.09
CA ARG A 1047 3.45 9.92 -29.97
C ARG A 1047 4.14 9.49 -31.26
N GLY A 1048 4.01 8.22 -31.62
CA GLY A 1048 4.63 7.63 -32.82
C GLY A 1048 6.14 7.36 -32.70
N SER A 1049 6.70 7.38 -31.49
CA SER A 1049 8.09 7.01 -31.21
C SER A 1049 8.13 6.07 -30.00
N ASP A 1050 8.16 4.77 -30.26
CA ASP A 1050 8.17 3.75 -29.22
C ASP A 1050 9.46 3.82 -28.39
N GLY A 1051 9.37 3.50 -27.09
CA GLY A 1051 10.49 3.66 -26.15
C GLY A 1051 10.96 5.10 -25.95
N SER A 1052 10.22 6.12 -26.42
CA SER A 1052 10.57 7.54 -26.22
C SER A 1052 10.37 8.04 -24.78
N ASP A 1053 9.80 7.22 -23.89
CA ASP A 1053 9.80 7.43 -22.44
C ASP A 1053 11.14 7.06 -21.79
N TYR A 1054 11.99 6.28 -22.46
CA TYR A 1054 13.19 5.70 -21.87
C TYR A 1054 14.45 6.55 -22.05
N ILE A 1055 15.17 6.71 -20.93
CA ILE A 1055 16.58 7.13 -20.86
C ILE A 1055 17.33 6.28 -19.81
N ASN A 1056 18.61 5.99 -20.03
CA ASN A 1056 19.44 5.25 -19.06
C ASN A 1056 19.87 6.15 -17.88
N ALA A 1057 18.92 6.41 -17.00
CA ALA A 1057 19.08 7.19 -15.79
C ALA A 1057 18.22 6.60 -14.66
N SER A 1058 18.65 6.77 -13.43
CA SER A 1058 17.94 6.34 -12.21
C SER A 1058 17.78 7.51 -11.25
N LEU A 1059 16.60 7.64 -10.64
CA LEU A 1059 16.39 8.47 -9.46
C LEU A 1059 17.13 7.85 -8.28
N VAL A 1060 17.80 8.69 -7.49
CA VAL A 1060 18.61 8.25 -6.34
C VAL A 1060 18.38 9.18 -5.15
N ASP A 1061 17.97 8.58 -4.03
CA ASP A 1061 17.76 9.22 -2.74
C ASP A 1061 19.09 9.75 -2.17
N GLY A 1062 19.04 10.93 -1.52
CA GLY A 1062 20.17 11.53 -0.80
C GLY A 1062 20.06 11.29 0.71
N TYR A 1063 20.76 12.10 1.50
CA TYR A 1063 20.66 12.04 2.96
C TYR A 1063 19.30 12.60 3.46
N ARG A 1064 18.97 13.84 3.06
CA ARG A 1064 17.72 14.52 3.46
C ARG A 1064 16.49 14.15 2.63
N TYR A 1065 16.65 14.01 1.32
CA TYR A 1065 15.53 14.02 0.37
C TYR A 1065 15.54 12.79 -0.53
N ARG A 1066 14.34 12.28 -0.83
CA ARG A 1066 14.14 11.26 -1.86
C ARG A 1066 14.36 11.85 -3.26
N ALA A 1067 14.86 11.02 -4.18
CA ALA A 1067 15.21 11.42 -5.55
C ALA A 1067 16.07 12.70 -5.62
N ALA A 1068 16.99 12.90 -4.67
CA ALA A 1068 17.85 14.08 -4.62
C ALA A 1068 18.84 14.18 -5.81
N TYR A 1069 19.13 13.04 -6.45
CA TYR A 1069 20.01 12.93 -7.60
C TYR A 1069 19.35 12.16 -8.75
N VAL A 1070 19.81 12.46 -9.97
CA VAL A 1070 19.62 11.61 -11.15
C VAL A 1070 20.97 11.00 -11.52
N ALA A 1071 21.15 9.71 -11.29
CA ALA A 1071 22.37 8.98 -11.66
C ALA A 1071 22.22 8.44 -13.10
N THR A 1072 22.98 9.00 -14.04
CA THR A 1072 22.84 8.71 -15.49
C THR A 1072 24.17 8.44 -16.16
N GLN A 1073 24.15 7.69 -17.27
CA GLN A 1073 25.30 7.56 -18.16
C GLN A 1073 25.67 8.91 -18.81
N GLY A 1074 26.90 9.03 -19.29
CA GLY A 1074 27.34 10.15 -20.14
C GLY A 1074 26.62 10.06 -21.50
N PRO A 1075 25.89 11.10 -21.94
CA PRO A 1075 25.05 11.05 -23.14
C PRO A 1075 25.75 10.49 -24.39
N LEU A 1076 24.96 9.84 -25.25
CA LEU A 1076 25.34 9.40 -26.59
C LEU A 1076 24.86 10.42 -27.62
N PRO A 1077 25.36 10.42 -28.87
CA PRO A 1077 24.88 11.34 -29.91
C PRO A 1077 23.36 11.25 -30.14
N ASN A 1078 22.78 10.04 -30.06
CA ASN A 1078 21.35 9.78 -30.19
C ASN A 1078 20.52 10.05 -28.91
N THR A 1079 21.14 10.21 -27.74
CA THR A 1079 20.42 10.46 -26.47
C THR A 1079 20.69 11.85 -25.88
N ALA A 1080 21.52 12.69 -26.52
CA ALA A 1080 21.79 14.05 -26.09
C ALA A 1080 20.52 14.93 -25.99
N ALA A 1081 19.52 14.70 -26.86
CA ALA A 1081 18.25 15.43 -26.78
C ALA A 1081 17.30 14.88 -25.70
N ASP A 1082 17.31 13.57 -25.46
CA ASP A 1082 16.60 12.94 -24.33
C ASP A 1082 17.17 13.42 -22.99
N PHE A 1083 18.48 13.66 -22.93
CA PHE A 1083 19.14 14.23 -21.75
C PHE A 1083 18.64 15.66 -21.43
N TRP A 1084 18.57 16.57 -22.40
CA TRP A 1084 17.99 17.91 -22.14
C TRP A 1084 16.49 17.85 -21.81
N ARG A 1085 15.75 16.92 -22.42
CA ARG A 1085 14.34 16.66 -22.08
C ARG A 1085 14.20 16.21 -20.62
N MET A 1086 15.04 15.28 -20.18
CA MET A 1086 15.11 14.82 -18.80
C MET A 1086 15.36 15.96 -17.81
N LEU A 1087 16.36 16.81 -18.08
CA LEU A 1087 16.67 17.97 -17.22
C LEU A 1087 15.47 18.92 -17.09
N TRP A 1088 14.74 19.17 -18.18
CA TRP A 1088 13.57 20.04 -18.16
C TRP A 1088 12.38 19.46 -17.40
N GLU A 1089 12.04 18.20 -17.68
CA GLU A 1089 10.85 17.53 -17.13
C GLU A 1089 11.01 17.23 -15.64
N TYR A 1090 12.21 16.83 -15.19
CA TYR A 1090 12.51 16.62 -13.77
C TYR A 1090 12.99 17.87 -13.03
N ASN A 1091 12.98 19.04 -13.67
CA ASN A 1091 13.46 20.31 -13.12
C ASN A 1091 14.92 20.29 -12.60
N SER A 1092 15.78 19.47 -13.22
CA SER A 1092 17.19 19.37 -12.87
C SER A 1092 18.00 20.50 -13.52
N THR A 1093 18.35 21.50 -12.73
CA THR A 1093 19.11 22.69 -13.17
C THR A 1093 20.60 22.61 -12.85
N ILE A 1094 21.07 21.56 -12.17
CA ILE A 1094 22.48 21.35 -11.82
C ILE A 1094 22.91 19.99 -12.36
N VAL A 1095 23.95 20.01 -13.18
CA VAL A 1095 24.53 18.84 -13.86
C VAL A 1095 25.98 18.67 -13.42
N VAL A 1096 26.35 17.48 -12.97
CA VAL A 1096 27.70 17.12 -12.53
C VAL A 1096 28.29 16.12 -13.51
N MET A 1097 29.37 16.49 -14.20
CA MET A 1097 30.06 15.70 -15.20
C MET A 1097 31.44 15.26 -14.67
N LEU A 1098 31.60 13.96 -14.45
CA LEU A 1098 32.77 13.37 -13.79
C LEU A 1098 33.73 12.69 -14.78
N THR A 1099 33.86 13.23 -15.99
CA THR A 1099 34.65 12.63 -17.07
C THR A 1099 35.03 13.67 -18.12
N LYS A 1100 36.14 13.44 -18.81
CA LYS A 1100 36.48 14.16 -20.06
C LYS A 1100 35.66 13.56 -21.21
N LEU A 1101 35.54 14.27 -22.34
CA LEU A 1101 34.85 13.71 -23.53
C LEU A 1101 35.54 12.43 -24.04
N LYS A 1102 36.88 12.38 -23.96
CA LYS A 1102 37.71 11.21 -24.26
C LYS A 1102 38.74 10.99 -23.16
N GLU A 1103 39.00 9.74 -22.81
CA GLU A 1103 40.04 9.31 -21.86
C GLU A 1103 40.66 8.00 -22.37
N MET A 1104 41.99 7.85 -22.30
CA MET A 1104 42.76 6.78 -22.94
C MET A 1104 42.39 6.57 -24.42
N GLY A 1105 42.17 7.67 -25.15
CA GLY A 1105 41.77 7.69 -26.57
C GLY A 1105 40.33 7.24 -26.87
N ARG A 1106 39.58 6.73 -25.88
CA ARG A 1106 38.20 6.25 -26.04
C ARG A 1106 37.20 7.33 -25.65
N GLU A 1107 36.10 7.44 -26.40
CA GLU A 1107 34.99 8.31 -26.01
C GLU A 1107 34.34 7.83 -24.72
N LYS A 1108 34.14 8.75 -23.76
CA LYS A 1108 33.45 8.50 -22.50
C LYS A 1108 32.06 9.12 -22.46
N CYS A 1109 31.89 10.27 -23.11
CA CYS A 1109 30.68 11.09 -23.15
C CYS A 1109 30.66 11.90 -24.45
N HIS A 1110 29.50 12.00 -25.11
CA HIS A 1110 29.30 12.91 -26.24
C HIS A 1110 29.18 14.36 -25.74
N GLN A 1111 29.64 15.35 -26.53
CA GLN A 1111 29.43 16.76 -26.17
C GLN A 1111 27.95 17.13 -26.40
N TYR A 1112 27.16 17.05 -25.33
CA TYR A 1112 25.73 17.38 -25.35
C TYR A 1112 25.44 18.87 -25.20
N TRP A 1113 26.45 19.75 -25.11
CA TRP A 1113 26.27 21.19 -24.89
C TRP A 1113 26.91 22.06 -25.98
N PRO A 1114 26.35 23.24 -26.28
CA PRO A 1114 26.95 24.22 -27.18
C PRO A 1114 28.19 24.90 -26.57
N SER A 1115 29.19 25.20 -27.40
CA SER A 1115 30.29 26.10 -27.04
C SER A 1115 30.00 27.55 -27.48
N ASP A 1116 29.89 27.80 -28.78
CA ASP A 1116 30.00 29.16 -29.35
C ASP A 1116 28.67 29.77 -29.81
N ARG A 1117 27.61 28.97 -29.91
CA ARG A 1117 26.29 29.37 -30.45
C ARG A 1117 25.17 28.48 -29.93
N SER A 1118 23.95 29.01 -29.89
CA SER A 1118 22.75 28.27 -29.51
C SER A 1118 22.56 26.99 -30.32
N VAL A 1119 22.14 25.90 -29.66
CA VAL A 1119 21.80 24.62 -30.31
C VAL A 1119 20.42 24.15 -29.83
N ARG A 1120 19.60 23.65 -30.75
CA ARG A 1120 18.25 23.13 -30.47
C ARG A 1120 18.25 21.61 -30.37
N TYR A 1121 17.84 21.10 -29.23
CA TYR A 1121 17.65 19.69 -28.92
C TYR A 1121 16.16 19.39 -28.77
N LEU A 1122 15.54 18.83 -29.81
CA LEU A 1122 14.07 18.67 -29.94
C LEU A 1122 13.33 20.01 -29.74
N ASN A 1123 12.71 20.21 -28.58
CA ASN A 1123 11.98 21.43 -28.23
C ASN A 1123 12.82 22.44 -27.43
N TYR A 1124 14.01 22.05 -26.96
CA TYR A 1124 14.82 22.84 -26.03
C TYR A 1124 15.93 23.55 -26.79
N VAL A 1125 15.91 24.88 -26.80
CA VAL A 1125 17.02 25.71 -27.27
C VAL A 1125 17.96 25.94 -26.10
N VAL A 1126 19.23 25.56 -26.26
CA VAL A 1126 20.27 25.73 -25.25
C VAL A 1126 21.20 26.83 -25.73
N ASP A 1127 21.26 27.93 -24.99
CA ASP A 1127 22.12 29.08 -25.23
C ASP A 1127 23.29 29.05 -24.22
N PRO A 1128 24.56 29.07 -24.64
CA PRO A 1128 25.68 29.24 -23.72
C PRO A 1128 25.72 30.67 -23.18
N LEU A 1129 25.83 30.84 -21.86
CA LEU A 1129 25.91 32.16 -21.19
C LEU A 1129 27.33 32.49 -20.74
N ALA A 1130 27.99 31.54 -20.06
CA ALA A 1130 29.31 31.72 -19.48
C ALA A 1130 30.03 30.39 -19.29
N GLU A 1131 31.37 30.42 -19.35
CA GLU A 1131 32.24 29.34 -18.92
C GLU A 1131 33.31 29.90 -17.95
N TYR A 1132 33.43 29.28 -16.78
CA TYR A 1132 34.40 29.60 -15.75
C TYR A 1132 35.33 28.39 -15.57
N ASN A 1133 36.61 28.58 -15.89
CA ASN A 1133 37.64 27.56 -15.73
C ASN A 1133 38.28 27.71 -14.34
N MET A 1134 37.87 26.88 -13.39
CA MET A 1134 38.46 26.77 -12.05
C MET A 1134 39.60 25.74 -12.07
N PRO A 1135 40.50 25.70 -11.07
CA PRO A 1135 41.69 24.83 -11.13
C PRO A 1135 41.37 23.33 -11.33
N GLN A 1136 40.28 22.86 -10.71
CA GLN A 1136 39.93 21.42 -10.65
C GLN A 1136 38.66 21.06 -11.43
N TYR A 1137 37.90 22.06 -11.85
CA TYR A 1137 36.63 21.89 -12.55
C TYR A 1137 36.28 23.07 -13.47
N ILE A 1138 35.39 22.83 -14.43
CA ILE A 1138 34.83 23.87 -15.29
C ILE A 1138 33.35 24.04 -14.94
N LEU A 1139 32.92 25.27 -14.68
CA LEU A 1139 31.51 25.63 -14.52
C LEU A 1139 31.00 26.29 -15.80
N ARG A 1140 29.97 25.72 -16.42
CA ARG A 1140 29.24 26.33 -17.54
C ARG A 1140 27.83 26.72 -17.13
N GLU A 1141 27.43 27.93 -17.51
CA GLU A 1141 26.03 28.38 -17.40
C GLU A 1141 25.36 28.38 -18.77
N PHE A 1142 24.16 27.80 -18.84
CA PHE A 1142 23.32 27.77 -20.02
C PHE A 1142 21.95 28.37 -19.70
N LYS A 1143 21.37 29.11 -20.65
CA LYS A 1143 19.92 29.35 -20.66
C LYS A 1143 19.29 28.26 -21.51
N VAL A 1144 18.40 27.48 -20.91
CA VAL A 1144 17.57 26.51 -21.63
C VAL A 1144 16.19 27.11 -21.81
N THR A 1145 15.73 27.21 -23.05
CA THR A 1145 14.41 27.78 -23.42
C THR A 1145 13.57 26.72 -24.11
N ASP A 1146 12.35 26.45 -23.63
CA ASP A 1146 11.40 25.58 -24.30
C ASP A 1146 10.70 26.34 -25.43
N SER A 1147 10.96 25.94 -26.67
CA SER A 1147 10.40 26.57 -27.87
C SER A 1147 8.90 26.34 -28.07
N ARG A 1148 8.23 25.60 -27.19
CA ARG A 1148 6.77 25.39 -27.21
C ARG A 1148 5.99 26.48 -26.49
N ASP A 1149 6.52 27.01 -25.40
CA ASP A 1149 5.84 28.00 -24.55
C ASP A 1149 6.69 29.25 -24.18
N GLY A 1150 7.97 29.26 -24.57
CA GLY A 1150 8.89 30.37 -24.34
C GLY A 1150 9.46 30.45 -22.93
N GLN A 1151 9.13 29.52 -22.02
CA GLN A 1151 9.74 29.48 -20.69
C GLN A 1151 11.25 29.21 -20.79
N SER A 1152 12.03 29.80 -19.88
CA SER A 1152 13.47 29.55 -19.80
C SER A 1152 13.98 29.37 -18.38
N ARG A 1153 14.97 28.49 -18.20
CA ARG A 1153 15.66 28.22 -16.92
C ARG A 1153 17.18 28.31 -17.11
N THR A 1154 17.89 28.73 -16.08
CA THR A 1154 19.36 28.64 -16.06
C THR A 1154 19.78 27.24 -15.60
N VAL A 1155 20.61 26.56 -16.39
CA VAL A 1155 21.19 25.25 -16.08
C VAL A 1155 22.70 25.39 -15.92
N ARG A 1156 23.25 24.81 -14.86
CA ARG A 1156 24.68 24.87 -14.49
C ARG A 1156 25.32 23.50 -14.64
N GLN A 1157 26.35 23.39 -15.47
CA GLN A 1157 27.17 22.18 -15.59
C GLN A 1157 28.50 22.38 -14.86
N PHE A 1158 28.76 21.51 -13.88
CA PHE A 1158 30.03 21.37 -13.17
C PHE A 1158 30.79 20.16 -13.74
N GLN A 1159 31.85 20.39 -14.50
CA GLN A 1159 32.71 19.32 -15.03
C GLN A 1159 34.00 19.19 -14.23
N PHE A 1160 34.15 18.13 -13.44
CA PHE A 1160 35.40 17.83 -12.72
C PHE A 1160 36.47 17.28 -13.69
N ILE A 1161 37.65 17.90 -13.75
CA ILE A 1161 38.68 17.61 -14.77
C ILE A 1161 39.91 16.86 -14.23
N GLU A 1162 40.13 16.84 -12.91
CA GLU A 1162 41.31 16.21 -12.30
C GLU A 1162 41.19 14.71 -12.04
N TRP A 1163 40.04 14.07 -12.30
CA TRP A 1163 39.96 12.61 -12.13
C TRP A 1163 40.89 11.91 -13.13
N PRO A 1164 41.86 11.09 -12.68
CA PRO A 1164 42.85 10.47 -13.58
C PRO A 1164 42.22 9.44 -14.53
N GLU A 1165 42.82 9.28 -15.70
CA GLU A 1165 42.29 8.38 -16.74
C GLU A 1165 42.46 6.89 -16.39
N GLN A 1166 43.27 6.60 -15.36
CA GLN A 1166 43.41 5.32 -14.68
C GLN A 1166 43.32 5.54 -13.18
N GLY A 1167 42.60 4.66 -12.47
CA GLY A 1167 42.46 4.69 -11.01
C GLY A 1167 41.62 5.86 -10.45
N VAL A 1168 42.05 6.36 -9.30
CA VAL A 1168 41.37 7.34 -8.45
C VAL A 1168 42.30 8.51 -8.08
N PRO A 1169 41.77 9.69 -7.68
CA PRO A 1169 42.59 10.79 -7.19
C PRO A 1169 43.46 10.39 -5.99
N LYS A 1170 44.64 11.03 -5.88
CA LYS A 1170 45.60 10.74 -4.79
C LYS A 1170 45.10 11.25 -3.43
N SER A 1171 44.52 12.44 -3.40
CA SER A 1171 43.81 13.02 -2.25
C SER A 1171 42.35 13.28 -2.64
N GLY A 1172 41.47 13.26 -1.65
CA GLY A 1172 40.07 13.64 -1.76
C GLY A 1172 39.81 15.15 -1.70
N GLU A 1173 40.73 15.96 -1.16
CA GLU A 1173 40.60 17.41 -0.90
C GLU A 1173 39.86 18.18 -2.00
N GLY A 1174 40.35 18.14 -3.24
CA GLY A 1174 39.72 18.84 -4.37
C GLY A 1174 38.36 18.29 -4.80
N PHE A 1175 38.11 17.00 -4.56
CA PHE A 1175 36.81 16.39 -4.83
C PHE A 1175 35.79 16.72 -3.74
N ILE A 1176 36.25 16.91 -2.50
CA ILE A 1176 35.47 17.40 -1.36
C ILE A 1176 35.08 18.86 -1.59
N GLU A 1177 36.04 19.73 -1.99
CA GLU A 1177 35.72 21.12 -2.33
C GLU A 1177 34.71 21.19 -3.49
N PHE A 1178 34.92 20.40 -4.55
CA PHE A 1178 34.00 20.31 -5.69
C PHE A 1178 32.57 19.91 -5.27
N ILE A 1179 32.41 18.89 -4.40
CA ILE A 1179 31.11 18.51 -3.83
C ILE A 1179 30.51 19.70 -3.05
N GLY A 1180 31.31 20.39 -2.24
CA GLY A 1180 30.89 21.57 -1.49
C GLY A 1180 30.38 22.72 -2.38
N GLN A 1181 31.10 23.05 -3.46
CA GLN A 1181 30.69 24.11 -4.39
C GLN A 1181 29.39 23.75 -5.13
N VAL A 1182 29.18 22.48 -5.48
CA VAL A 1182 27.94 22.02 -6.13
C VAL A 1182 26.73 22.17 -5.19
N HIS A 1183 26.82 21.70 -3.94
CA HIS A 1183 25.70 21.80 -2.99
C HIS A 1183 25.45 23.23 -2.54
N LYS A 1184 26.50 24.01 -2.26
CA LYS A 1184 26.40 25.46 -2.02
C LYS A 1184 25.70 26.19 -3.16
N THR A 1185 25.93 25.80 -4.41
CA THR A 1185 25.23 26.36 -5.58
C THR A 1185 23.75 25.94 -5.60
N LYS A 1186 23.41 24.70 -5.22
CA LYS A 1186 22.02 24.25 -5.08
C LYS A 1186 21.26 25.08 -4.04
N GLU A 1187 21.86 25.31 -2.87
CA GLU A 1187 21.29 26.10 -1.78
C GLU A 1187 21.18 27.58 -2.14
N GLN A 1188 22.28 28.20 -2.58
CA GLN A 1188 22.35 29.65 -2.87
C GLN A 1188 21.34 30.10 -3.92
N PHE A 1189 21.00 29.25 -4.88
CA PHE A 1189 20.00 29.54 -5.91
C PHE A 1189 18.63 28.89 -5.65
N GLY A 1190 18.41 28.26 -4.48
CA GLY A 1190 17.10 27.69 -4.10
C GLY A 1190 16.58 26.60 -5.05
N GLN A 1191 17.48 25.74 -5.56
CA GLN A 1191 17.14 24.79 -6.61
C GLN A 1191 16.54 23.49 -6.04
N GLU A 1192 15.21 23.40 -6.04
CA GLU A 1192 14.46 22.26 -5.49
C GLU A 1192 14.78 20.93 -6.20
N GLY A 1193 14.92 20.96 -7.54
CA GLY A 1193 15.08 19.77 -8.38
C GLY A 1193 16.38 18.96 -8.16
N PRO A 1194 16.45 17.74 -8.70
CA PRO A 1194 17.57 16.83 -8.45
C PRO A 1194 18.87 17.30 -9.10
N ILE A 1195 20.01 16.89 -8.56
CA ILE A 1195 21.32 17.07 -9.19
C ILE A 1195 21.54 15.91 -10.17
N THR A 1196 21.70 16.19 -11.46
CA THR A 1196 21.99 15.14 -12.47
C THR A 1196 23.48 14.83 -12.51
N VAL A 1197 23.87 13.64 -12.07
CA VAL A 1197 25.28 13.22 -11.92
C VAL A 1197 25.62 12.15 -12.96
N HIS A 1198 26.63 12.40 -13.80
CA HIS A 1198 27.08 11.44 -14.82
C HIS A 1198 28.59 11.29 -14.92
N CYS A 1199 29.00 10.13 -15.44
CA CYS A 1199 30.36 9.84 -15.86
C CYS A 1199 30.31 9.17 -17.24
N SER A 1200 30.96 8.03 -17.46
CA SER A 1200 30.72 7.24 -18.68
C SER A 1200 29.51 6.31 -18.53
N GLY A 1201 29.61 5.25 -17.71
CA GLY A 1201 28.47 4.34 -17.43
C GLY A 1201 27.47 4.86 -16.38
N GLY A 1202 27.77 5.97 -15.70
CA GLY A 1202 26.88 6.54 -14.69
C GLY A 1202 26.80 5.76 -13.39
N VAL A 1203 27.86 5.02 -13.01
CA VAL A 1203 27.86 4.16 -11.80
C VAL A 1203 29.13 4.23 -10.96
N GLY A 1204 30.33 4.22 -11.56
CA GLY A 1204 31.60 4.29 -10.82
C GLY A 1204 31.83 5.64 -10.13
N ARG A 1205 32.37 6.62 -10.87
CA ARG A 1205 32.58 7.99 -10.38
C ARG A 1205 31.28 8.66 -9.90
N THR A 1206 30.15 8.41 -10.58
CA THR A 1206 28.80 8.84 -10.17
C THR A 1206 28.42 8.30 -8.79
N GLY A 1207 28.70 7.03 -8.52
CA GLY A 1207 28.55 6.44 -7.19
C GLY A 1207 29.39 7.17 -6.17
N VAL A 1208 30.70 7.35 -6.42
CA VAL A 1208 31.61 8.06 -5.49
C VAL A 1208 31.13 9.46 -5.15
N PHE A 1209 30.68 10.26 -6.12
CA PHE A 1209 30.15 11.60 -5.88
C PHE A 1209 28.91 11.60 -4.98
N ILE A 1210 27.97 10.67 -5.21
CA ILE A 1210 26.73 10.58 -4.43
C ILE A 1210 27.01 9.96 -3.05
N THR A 1211 27.84 8.92 -2.96
CA THR A 1211 28.31 8.32 -1.70
C THR A 1211 28.96 9.37 -0.82
N LEU A 1212 29.90 10.16 -1.34
CA LEU A 1212 30.54 11.22 -0.55
C LEU A 1212 29.57 12.35 -0.23
N SER A 1213 28.71 12.79 -1.15
CA SER A 1213 27.68 13.78 -0.80
C SER A 1213 26.82 13.35 0.40
N ILE A 1214 26.40 12.08 0.44
CA ILE A 1214 25.61 11.52 1.55
C ILE A 1214 26.47 11.35 2.83
N VAL A 1215 27.68 10.80 2.71
CA VAL A 1215 28.54 10.47 3.87
C VAL A 1215 29.11 11.72 4.54
N LEU A 1216 29.53 12.72 3.78
CA LEU A 1216 30.11 13.94 4.34
C LEU A 1216 29.01 14.79 5.03
N GLU A 1217 27.81 14.88 4.43
CA GLU A 1217 26.65 15.51 5.09
C GLU A 1217 26.24 14.74 6.35
N ARG A 1218 26.13 13.40 6.28
CA ARG A 1218 25.80 12.56 7.44
C ARG A 1218 26.84 12.69 8.57
N MET A 1219 28.12 12.75 8.23
CA MET A 1219 29.20 12.95 9.21
C MET A 1219 29.06 14.31 9.91
N GLN A 1220 28.70 15.37 9.19
CA GLN A 1220 28.50 16.72 9.74
C GLN A 1220 27.28 16.80 10.69
N TYR A 1221 26.19 16.08 10.40
CA TYR A 1221 24.96 16.12 11.22
C TYR A 1221 24.84 15.03 12.29
N GLU A 1222 25.51 13.88 12.15
CA GLU A 1222 25.44 12.77 13.12
C GLU A 1222 26.76 12.45 13.81
N GLY A 1223 27.91 12.89 13.28
CA GLY A 1223 29.22 12.43 13.75
C GLY A 1223 29.50 10.96 13.44
N MET A 1224 28.81 10.39 12.44
CA MET A 1224 28.78 8.95 12.13
C MET A 1224 29.01 8.70 10.64
N VAL A 1225 29.66 7.58 10.31
CA VAL A 1225 29.95 7.10 8.95
C VAL A 1225 29.55 5.63 8.83
N ASP A 1226 28.80 5.27 7.79
CA ASP A 1226 28.56 3.87 7.41
C ASP A 1226 28.68 3.79 5.88
N LEU A 1227 29.90 3.53 5.39
CA LEU A 1227 30.18 3.54 3.96
C LEU A 1227 29.53 2.34 3.26
N LEU A 1228 29.56 1.16 3.89
CA LEU A 1228 28.98 -0.06 3.34
C LEU A 1228 27.47 0.15 3.12
N GLN A 1229 26.71 0.51 4.16
CA GLN A 1229 25.26 0.69 4.00
C GLN A 1229 24.92 1.80 3.01
N THR A 1230 25.70 2.89 2.96
CA THR A 1230 25.52 3.94 1.93
C THR A 1230 25.64 3.36 0.52
N VAL A 1231 26.74 2.65 0.21
CA VAL A 1231 26.95 2.09 -1.12
C VAL A 1231 25.95 0.97 -1.44
N ARG A 1232 25.51 0.18 -0.45
CA ARG A 1232 24.43 -0.81 -0.61
C ARG A 1232 23.11 -0.14 -0.99
N ILE A 1233 22.69 0.89 -0.27
CA ILE A 1233 21.45 1.64 -0.55
C ILE A 1233 21.51 2.34 -1.92
N LEU A 1234 22.69 2.73 -2.42
CA LEU A 1234 22.83 3.18 -3.81
C LEU A 1234 22.69 2.01 -4.81
N ARG A 1235 23.23 0.84 -4.50
CA ARG A 1235 23.13 -0.37 -5.33
C ARG A 1235 21.71 -0.98 -5.41
N THR A 1236 20.81 -0.65 -4.49
CA THR A 1236 19.37 -0.99 -4.62
C THR A 1236 18.63 -0.07 -5.59
N GLN A 1237 19.15 1.14 -5.84
CA GLN A 1237 18.52 2.14 -6.70
C GLN A 1237 19.13 2.22 -8.11
N ARG A 1238 20.42 1.89 -8.26
CA ARG A 1238 21.08 1.71 -9.57
C ARG A 1238 22.18 0.65 -9.43
N PRO A 1239 22.33 -0.32 -10.35
CA PRO A 1239 23.32 -1.40 -10.19
C PRO A 1239 24.76 -0.86 -10.23
N ALA A 1240 25.68 -1.60 -9.61
CA ALA A 1240 27.13 -1.37 -9.66
C ALA A 1240 27.63 0.04 -9.23
N MET A 1241 26.83 0.81 -8.49
CA MET A 1241 27.24 2.08 -7.88
C MET A 1241 28.49 1.89 -7.00
N VAL A 1242 29.49 2.76 -7.18
CA VAL A 1242 30.90 2.60 -6.74
C VAL A 1242 31.48 1.29 -7.29
N GLN A 1243 32.13 1.37 -8.45
CA GLN A 1243 32.32 0.22 -9.33
C GLN A 1243 33.58 -0.60 -9.04
N THR A 1244 34.60 -0.01 -8.41
CA THR A 1244 35.88 -0.67 -8.10
C THR A 1244 36.27 -0.53 -6.63
N GLU A 1245 37.13 -1.43 -6.16
CA GLU A 1245 37.72 -1.42 -4.82
C GLU A 1245 38.46 -0.10 -4.54
N GLU A 1246 39.28 0.37 -5.48
CA GLU A 1246 39.96 1.68 -5.40
C GLU A 1246 39.00 2.85 -5.20
N GLN A 1247 37.81 2.81 -5.84
CA GLN A 1247 36.78 3.84 -5.68
C GLN A 1247 36.13 3.77 -4.29
N TYR A 1248 36.02 2.58 -3.71
CA TYR A 1248 35.50 2.37 -2.36
C TYR A 1248 36.50 2.83 -1.30
N GLU A 1249 37.77 2.45 -1.43
CA GLU A 1249 38.88 2.93 -0.60
C GLU A 1249 39.03 4.47 -0.68
N PHE A 1250 38.94 5.05 -1.88
CA PHE A 1250 38.96 6.51 -2.07
C PHE A 1250 37.82 7.22 -1.34
N CYS A 1251 36.64 6.61 -1.19
CA CYS A 1251 35.58 7.19 -0.37
C CYS A 1251 35.95 7.21 1.12
N TYR A 1252 36.54 6.12 1.66
CA TYR A 1252 37.05 6.10 3.03
C TYR A 1252 38.16 7.14 3.26
N ARG A 1253 39.11 7.26 2.32
CA ARG A 1253 40.19 8.26 2.42
C ARG A 1253 39.65 9.69 2.36
N SER A 1254 38.74 9.98 1.44
CA SER A 1254 38.10 11.31 1.35
C SER A 1254 37.27 11.65 2.60
N ALA A 1255 36.58 10.69 3.21
CA ALA A 1255 35.87 10.90 4.47
C ALA A 1255 36.83 11.21 5.64
N LEU A 1256 38.00 10.55 5.68
CA LEU A 1256 39.03 10.84 6.69
C LEU A 1256 39.70 12.20 6.47
N GLU A 1257 39.96 12.58 5.21
CA GLU A 1257 40.51 13.90 4.85
C GLU A 1257 39.52 15.03 5.21
N TYR A 1258 38.22 14.85 4.96
CA TYR A 1258 37.17 15.80 5.37
C TYR A 1258 37.11 15.98 6.89
N LEU A 1259 37.19 14.89 7.66
CA LEU A 1259 37.22 14.97 9.13
C LEU A 1259 38.39 15.81 9.65
N GLY A 1260 39.58 15.62 9.06
CA GLY A 1260 40.76 16.41 9.42
C GLY A 1260 40.58 17.91 9.21
N SER A 1261 39.78 18.34 8.23
CA SER A 1261 39.51 19.77 7.99
C SER A 1261 38.77 20.47 9.13
N PHE A 1262 38.04 19.73 9.99
CA PHE A 1262 37.39 20.28 11.19
C PHE A 1262 38.35 20.35 12.38
N GLU A 1263 39.26 19.40 12.53
CA GLU A 1263 40.21 19.36 13.66
C GLU A 1263 41.27 20.47 13.59
N TYR A 1264 41.51 21.04 12.39
CA TYR A 1264 42.32 22.26 12.20
C TYR A 1264 41.54 23.58 12.35
N ALA A 1265 40.23 23.52 12.61
CA ALA A 1265 39.33 24.68 12.68
C ALA A 1265 38.74 24.93 14.09
N ALA A 1266 39.28 24.27 15.12
CA ALA A 1266 38.79 24.27 16.50
C ALA A 1266 39.84 24.76 17.51
#